data_AF-A0AAV8DD57-F1
#
_entry.id   AF-A0AAV8DD57-F1
#
_cell.length_a   1.000
_cell.length_b   1.000
_cell.length_c   1.000
_cell.angle_alpha   90.00
_cell.angle_beta   90.00
_cell.angle_gamma   90.00
#
_symmetry.space_group_name_H-M   'P 1'
#
loop_
_entity.id
_entity.type
_entity.pdbx_description
1 polymer ?
#
loop_
_entity_poly.entity_id
_entity_poly.type
_entity_poly.pdbx_seq_one_letter_code
_entity_poly.pdbx_strand_id
1 'polypeptide(L)'
;MNSSQLEKNLISYEVRLRRFKGLIHLLRKKHKHGEVASWPATPFYPISPARPTSASEAVLCQKIGRPSSASEAVLCQNITRPSSVSEEVLARNISEPSLASKTIVNSHIAQPSSASEATLGCHIARRLIQIGVKDVFSVPRDFNLTLLDHLRSEPELNLITCCNELNAGYAADGYARACGVGACVVSFTVGGLSVLNAIAGAYSENLPLICIVSGPNSNDYGSDRVLHNPTGLPDFSQELQCFRTVTCYQVVVHNLNEAHEQIDRAIFMALEKSKPVYISISCNLPAFQHPTFSCEPVPFFLNPKMSNQMGLEAAIEAILTVLNKAVKPVLVGGPNIRMAKAKDAFVELAGASGYPVAVMPSAKGIVPEHLPHFIGTYWGAISTAFCAEIVESADAYVFVGPIFNDYSSAGYSLLLKKEKAIIIQPERVVVGNGASFGCILMKDFLEALAKRIEKNTTAFETYKRVYVPEGQPLECEPNEPLRINVLFKHIQSMLSGNNAIIAETGDSWFNCQRLKLPDGCRYEFQMQYGSTGWSVGATLGYAQAATDKRAIACIGDGSFQVTAQDIWTMIRCGQNSIIFLINNGGYTIDVEIHDGPYNVIKNWNYTGFVDALCKNQGKCWTAKVRCEEELKAAIETATGPKQDCLCFIEVIVHKNDTSKELLEWGSRVSAANSRPPNPQ
;
A
#
# COMPACT_ATOMS: atom_id res chain seq x y z
N MET A 1 6.15 32.58 -44.82
CA MET A 1 7.62 32.55 -44.58
C MET A 1 8.31 32.31 -45.91
N ASN A 2 9.41 33.01 -46.21
CA ASN A 2 10.04 32.99 -47.55
C ASN A 2 10.91 31.75 -47.79
N SER A 3 10.95 31.28 -49.04
CA SER A 3 11.65 30.05 -49.47
C SER A 3 13.15 30.05 -49.23
N SER A 4 13.82 31.21 -49.26
CA SER A 4 15.27 31.32 -49.06
C SER A 4 15.75 30.96 -47.65
N GLN A 5 14.83 30.84 -46.68
CA GLN A 5 15.14 30.33 -45.35
C GLN A 5 15.18 28.79 -45.32
N LEU A 6 14.44 28.11 -46.20
CA LEU A 6 14.42 26.64 -46.29
C LEU A 6 15.70 26.08 -46.91
N GLU A 7 16.20 26.70 -48.00
CA GLU A 7 17.43 26.26 -48.67
C GLU A 7 18.66 26.35 -47.75
N LYS A 8 18.78 27.43 -46.97
CA LYS A 8 19.87 27.60 -45.98
C LYS A 8 19.84 26.53 -44.89
N ASN A 9 18.65 26.09 -44.48
CA ASN A 9 18.49 25.01 -43.49
C ASN A 9 18.84 23.64 -44.09
N LEU A 10 18.45 23.36 -45.34
CA LEU A 10 18.78 22.12 -46.05
C LEU A 10 20.29 21.94 -46.24
N ILE A 11 21.01 22.98 -46.68
CA ILE A 11 22.47 22.95 -46.87
C ILE A 11 23.19 22.71 -45.52
N SER A 12 22.72 23.33 -44.43
CA SER A 12 23.24 23.10 -43.07
C SER A 12 23.06 21.63 -42.62
N TYR A 13 21.93 21.01 -43.00
CA TYR A 13 21.63 19.62 -42.65
C TYR A 13 22.50 18.61 -43.41
N GLU A 14 22.71 18.81 -44.72
CA GLU A 14 23.63 17.98 -45.53
C GLU A 14 25.07 17.99 -44.98
N VAL A 15 25.59 19.16 -44.60
CA VAL A 15 26.96 19.30 -44.08
C VAL A 15 27.12 18.54 -42.74
N ARG A 16 26.09 18.54 -41.88
CA ARG A 16 26.08 17.74 -40.65
C ARG A 16 26.03 16.24 -40.93
N LEU A 17 25.19 15.80 -41.87
CA LEU A 17 25.09 14.38 -42.28
C LEU A 17 26.39 13.85 -42.88
N ARG A 18 27.11 14.64 -43.69
CA ARG A 18 28.44 14.25 -44.22
C ARG A 18 29.49 14.11 -43.12
N ARG A 19 29.51 15.00 -42.12
CA ARG A 19 30.39 14.88 -40.94
C ARG A 19 30.07 13.64 -40.10
N PHE A 20 28.79 13.33 -39.89
CA PHE A 20 28.35 12.15 -39.12
C PHE A 20 28.73 10.82 -39.82
N LYS A 21 28.54 10.73 -41.15
CA LYS A 21 28.98 9.55 -41.94
C LYS A 21 30.51 9.36 -41.89
N GLY A 22 31.28 10.44 -41.90
CA GLY A 22 32.74 10.38 -41.71
C GLY A 22 33.15 9.81 -40.35
N LEU A 23 32.48 10.22 -39.26
CA LEU A 23 32.75 9.75 -37.91
C LEU A 23 32.45 8.25 -37.74
N ILE A 24 31.33 7.77 -38.29
CA ILE A 24 30.95 6.35 -38.29
C ILE A 24 31.97 5.50 -39.06
N HIS A 25 32.52 6.01 -40.17
CA HIS A 25 33.55 5.30 -40.93
C HIS A 25 34.88 5.21 -40.16
N LEU A 26 35.24 6.26 -39.41
CA LEU A 26 36.44 6.27 -38.56
C LEU A 26 36.33 5.27 -37.40
N LEU A 27 35.16 5.21 -36.74
CA LEU A 27 34.88 4.29 -35.62
C LEU A 27 34.86 2.82 -36.08
N ARG A 28 34.26 2.52 -37.24
CA ARG A 28 34.31 1.17 -37.83
C ARG A 28 35.72 0.73 -38.22
N LYS A 29 36.63 1.66 -38.53
CA LYS A 29 38.03 1.34 -38.87
C LYS A 29 38.87 1.03 -37.62
N LYS A 30 38.62 1.71 -36.49
CA LYS A 30 39.27 1.40 -35.20
C LYS A 30 38.84 0.05 -34.61
N HIS A 31 37.60 -0.39 -34.82
CA HIS A 31 37.14 -1.69 -34.32
C HIS A 31 37.67 -2.93 -35.07
N LYS A 32 38.32 -2.76 -36.23
CA LYS A 32 38.84 -3.86 -37.06
C LYS A 32 40.31 -4.22 -36.83
N HIS A 33 41.04 -3.41 -36.07
CA HIS A 33 42.42 -3.70 -35.66
C HIS A 33 42.49 -3.60 -34.14
N GLY A 34 42.55 -4.74 -33.47
CA GLY A 34 42.47 -4.84 -32.01
C GLY A 34 43.72 -4.36 -31.30
N GLU A 35 43.84 -3.06 -31.08
CA GLU A 35 44.86 -2.45 -30.22
C GLU A 35 44.25 -1.98 -28.91
N VAL A 36 44.76 -2.51 -27.79
CA VAL A 36 44.40 -2.08 -26.43
C VAL A 36 45.25 -0.86 -26.08
N ALA A 37 44.61 0.27 -25.78
CA ALA A 37 45.29 1.48 -25.33
C ALA A 37 45.04 1.74 -23.83
N SER A 38 46.12 1.73 -23.05
CA SER A 38 46.12 2.08 -21.63
C SER A 38 45.85 3.58 -21.40
N TRP A 39 45.02 3.91 -20.42
CA TRP A 39 44.79 5.28 -19.98
C TRP A 39 45.74 5.66 -18.83
N PRO A 40 46.30 6.89 -18.82
CA PRO A 40 47.17 7.33 -17.73
C PRO A 40 46.36 7.73 -16.49
N ALA A 41 46.89 7.41 -15.31
CA ALA A 41 46.31 7.83 -14.03
C ALA A 41 46.70 9.28 -13.69
N THR A 42 45.74 10.03 -13.14
CA THR A 42 45.98 11.33 -12.49
C THR A 42 45.48 11.29 -11.04
N PRO A 43 46.15 11.98 -10.10
CA PRO A 43 45.92 11.80 -8.67
C PRO A 43 44.70 12.58 -8.14
N PHE A 44 44.02 11.99 -7.16
CA PHE A 44 42.96 12.65 -6.38
C PHE A 44 43.55 13.67 -5.38
N TYR A 45 42.93 14.84 -5.29
CA TYR A 45 43.07 15.77 -4.16
C TYR A 45 41.81 15.74 -3.28
N PRO A 46 41.93 15.77 -1.94
CA PRO A 46 40.78 15.79 -1.04
C PRO A 46 40.18 17.21 -0.91
N ILE A 47 38.85 17.31 -0.94
CA ILE A 47 38.13 18.56 -0.70
C ILE A 47 37.58 18.55 0.74
N SER A 48 37.92 19.58 1.51
CA SER A 48 37.38 19.85 2.86
C SER A 48 36.13 20.75 2.75
N PRO A 49 35.10 20.59 3.61
CA PRO A 49 33.82 21.28 3.41
C PRO A 49 33.86 22.77 3.78
N ALA A 50 33.35 23.62 2.88
CA ALA A 50 33.19 25.05 3.10
C ALA A 50 31.87 25.37 3.83
N ARG A 51 31.91 26.34 4.75
CA ARG A 51 30.71 26.95 5.37
C ARG A 51 30.08 27.97 4.42
N PRO A 52 28.75 28.20 4.49
CA PRO A 52 28.13 29.45 4.07
C PRO A 52 27.88 30.40 5.26
N THR A 53 28.34 31.63 5.11
CA THR A 53 27.81 32.87 5.74
C THR A 53 27.01 33.61 4.64
N SER A 54 25.95 34.40 4.88
CA SER A 54 25.64 35.27 6.04
C SER A 54 24.14 35.62 6.17
N ALA A 55 23.80 36.31 7.29
CA ALA A 55 22.58 37.03 7.70
C ALA A 55 21.71 37.72 6.61
N SER A 56 20.44 38.13 6.82
CA SER A 56 19.71 38.61 8.03
C SER A 56 18.25 38.10 8.09
N GLU A 57 17.42 38.22 9.15
CA GLU A 57 17.23 39.24 10.21
C GLU A 57 16.97 38.63 11.62
N ALA A 58 16.83 39.48 12.67
CA ALA A 58 16.84 39.06 14.07
C ALA A 58 15.80 39.76 14.97
N VAL A 59 15.26 39.03 15.98
CA VAL A 59 14.80 39.51 17.31
C VAL A 59 14.95 38.32 18.29
N LEU A 60 16.02 38.25 19.09
CA LEU A 60 16.20 38.83 20.43
C LEU A 60 15.34 38.21 21.56
N CYS A 61 15.94 37.33 22.37
CA CYS A 61 15.90 37.43 23.84
C CYS A 61 16.89 36.45 24.51
N GLN A 62 17.92 36.98 25.19
CA GLN A 62 18.92 36.21 25.93
C GLN A 62 19.24 36.93 27.24
N LYS A 63 19.02 36.30 28.41
CA LYS A 63 19.60 36.59 29.74
C LYS A 63 19.34 35.38 30.66
N ILE A 64 20.16 34.97 31.63
CA ILE A 64 21.57 35.23 32.03
C ILE A 64 22.00 34.04 32.93
N GLY A 65 23.30 33.67 32.93
CA GLY A 65 24.00 33.24 34.16
C GLY A 65 23.89 31.78 34.65
N ARG A 66 25.00 31.04 34.53
CA ARG A 66 25.48 30.13 35.60
C ARG A 66 26.35 30.93 36.58
N PRO A 67 26.52 30.46 37.82
CA PRO A 67 27.88 30.08 38.24
C PRO A 67 27.94 28.67 38.86
N SER A 68 29.09 28.34 39.46
CA SER A 68 29.60 26.99 39.70
C SER A 68 29.70 26.57 41.18
N SER A 69 29.97 25.27 41.38
CA SER A 69 30.83 24.67 42.43
C SER A 69 30.53 24.90 43.93
N ALA A 70 30.31 23.81 44.70
CA ALA A 70 31.15 23.39 45.85
C ALA A 70 30.51 22.27 46.72
N SER A 71 31.21 21.13 46.78
CA SER A 71 31.49 20.21 47.91
C SER A 71 30.77 20.24 49.27
N GLU A 72 30.64 19.02 49.84
CA GLU A 72 30.62 18.65 51.29
C GLU A 72 29.36 18.99 52.15
N ALA A 73 29.02 18.26 53.21
CA ALA A 73 29.21 16.86 53.62
C ALA A 73 28.37 16.55 54.90
N VAL A 74 28.31 15.26 55.30
CA VAL A 74 27.94 14.76 56.66
C VAL A 74 26.47 14.94 57.14
N LEU A 75 25.72 13.81 57.23
CA LEU A 75 25.48 13.15 58.53
C LEU A 75 25.03 11.70 58.34
N CYS A 76 25.29 10.86 59.34
CA CYS A 76 25.02 9.41 59.35
C CYS A 76 24.47 9.00 60.73
N GLN A 77 23.93 7.77 60.83
CA GLN A 77 23.44 7.11 62.06
C GLN A 77 22.04 7.60 62.57
N ASN A 78 21.14 6.76 63.11
CA ASN A 78 21.18 5.32 63.41
C ASN A 78 19.77 4.74 63.76
N ILE A 79 19.62 3.38 63.78
CA ILE A 79 18.72 2.59 64.71
C ILE A 79 17.17 2.72 64.50
N THR A 80 16.29 1.71 64.48
CA THR A 80 16.29 0.21 64.67
C THR A 80 15.04 -0.46 64.05
N ARG A 81 15.05 -1.80 63.85
CA ARG A 81 13.85 -2.69 63.77
C ARG A 81 13.67 -3.46 65.11
N PRO A 82 12.50 -4.03 65.45
CA PRO A 82 12.19 -5.46 65.13
C PRO A 82 10.66 -5.76 64.87
N SER A 83 10.27 -6.78 64.05
CA SER A 83 9.58 -8.06 64.40
C SER A 83 8.20 -8.01 65.14
N SER A 84 7.18 -8.88 64.95
CA SER A 84 6.75 -9.89 63.93
C SER A 84 5.51 -10.69 64.44
N VAL A 85 4.80 -11.48 63.61
CA VAL A 85 3.81 -12.56 63.98
C VAL A 85 2.43 -12.02 64.51
N SER A 86 1.22 -12.61 64.36
CA SER A 86 0.68 -13.89 63.79
C SER A 86 -0.70 -13.75 63.05
N GLU A 87 -1.08 -14.86 62.42
CA GLU A 87 -2.36 -15.43 61.90
C GLU A 87 -3.70 -15.36 62.71
N GLU A 88 -4.81 -15.63 61.97
CA GLU A 88 -6.08 -16.35 62.34
C GLU A 88 -7.13 -15.68 63.30
N VAL A 89 -8.47 -15.94 63.33
CA VAL A 89 -9.39 -16.94 62.68
C VAL A 89 -10.91 -16.56 62.76
N LEU A 90 -11.75 -17.18 61.89
CA LEU A 90 -13.25 -17.37 61.84
C LEU A 90 -14.31 -16.29 62.23
N ALA A 91 -15.12 -15.92 61.21
CA ALA A 91 -16.57 -16.18 61.00
C ALA A 91 -17.62 -16.29 62.15
N ARG A 92 -18.81 -15.70 61.93
CA ARG A 92 -20.15 -16.25 62.29
C ARG A 92 -21.30 -15.60 61.49
N ASN A 93 -22.24 -16.42 61.01
CA ASN A 93 -23.50 -16.01 60.34
C ASN A 93 -24.67 -15.92 61.34
N ILE A 94 -25.60 -14.98 61.13
CA ILE A 94 -26.99 -15.04 61.64
C ILE A 94 -27.94 -14.46 60.56
N SER A 95 -29.05 -15.17 60.30
CA SER A 95 -30.22 -14.78 59.49
C SER A 95 -31.25 -14.01 60.36
N GLU A 96 -32.23 -13.23 59.88
CA GLU A 96 -33.22 -13.42 58.80
C GLU A 96 -33.91 -12.03 58.47
N PRO A 97 -35.10 -11.85 57.83
CA PRO A 97 -35.22 -10.87 56.73
C PRO A 97 -36.26 -9.72 56.92
N SER A 98 -36.21 -8.68 56.08
CA SER A 98 -37.41 -8.13 55.36
C SER A 98 -37.17 -6.81 54.57
N LEU A 99 -38.08 -6.59 53.59
CA LEU A 99 -38.46 -5.35 52.90
C LEU A 99 -37.49 -4.60 51.96
N ALA A 100 -37.73 -4.86 50.67
CA ALA A 100 -37.50 -4.06 49.47
C ALA A 100 -37.15 -2.55 49.58
N SER A 101 -36.10 -2.13 48.85
CA SER A 101 -36.12 -0.86 48.10
C SER A 101 -35.06 -0.79 46.98
N LYS A 102 -35.53 -0.46 45.77
CA LYS A 102 -34.83 0.17 44.62
C LYS A 102 -33.37 -0.25 44.34
N THR A 103 -33.19 -1.13 43.37
CA THR A 103 -31.89 -1.50 42.79
C THR A 103 -31.20 -0.30 42.11
N ILE A 104 -30.14 0.20 42.73
CA ILE A 104 -29.03 0.85 42.02
C ILE A 104 -28.20 -0.27 41.39
N VAL A 105 -27.86 -0.16 40.11
CA VAL A 105 -26.99 -1.14 39.44
C VAL A 105 -25.58 -0.95 39.98
N ASN A 106 -25.19 -1.80 40.94
CA ASN A 106 -23.81 -1.89 41.40
C ASN A 106 -22.93 -2.34 40.23
N SER A 107 -21.86 -1.59 39.97
CA SER A 107 -20.77 -2.04 39.12
C SER A 107 -20.16 -3.32 39.71
N HIS A 108 -20.07 -4.37 38.90
CA HIS A 108 -19.30 -5.54 39.25
C HIS A 108 -17.82 -5.15 39.35
N ILE A 109 -17.30 -5.04 40.58
CA ILE A 109 -15.87 -5.06 40.81
C ILE A 109 -15.39 -6.46 40.41
N ALA A 110 -14.68 -6.54 39.28
CA ALA A 110 -14.11 -7.78 38.79
C ALA A 110 -13.15 -8.35 39.84
N GLN A 111 -13.18 -9.67 40.03
CA GLN A 111 -12.13 -10.33 40.80
C GLN A 111 -10.79 -10.21 40.05
N PRO A 112 -9.65 -10.08 40.76
CA PRO A 112 -8.35 -10.11 40.11
C PRO A 112 -8.13 -11.48 39.46
N SER A 113 -7.97 -11.51 38.14
CA SER A 113 -7.73 -12.74 37.39
C SER A 113 -6.33 -13.30 37.65
N SER A 114 -6.08 -14.53 37.20
CA SER A 114 -4.81 -15.22 37.42
C SER A 114 -3.61 -14.45 36.84
N ALA A 115 -2.59 -14.23 37.65
CA ALA A 115 -1.42 -13.38 37.34
C ALA A 115 -0.70 -13.74 36.02
N SER A 116 -0.84 -14.96 35.49
CA SER A 116 -0.25 -15.39 34.22
C SER A 116 -0.73 -14.62 32.99
N GLU A 117 -1.86 -13.90 33.08
CA GLU A 117 -2.48 -13.20 31.94
C GLU A 117 -2.01 -11.75 31.75
N ALA A 118 -1.26 -11.19 32.70
CA ALA A 118 -0.84 -9.79 32.71
C ALA A 118 0.57 -9.57 32.10
N THR A 119 0.82 -10.19 30.94
CA THR A 119 2.13 -10.15 30.25
C THR A 119 2.14 -9.18 29.07
N LEU A 120 3.34 -8.72 28.69
CA LEU A 120 3.52 -7.84 27.52
C LEU A 120 3.03 -8.52 26.22
N GLY A 121 3.29 -9.81 26.05
CA GLY A 121 2.84 -10.59 24.88
C GLY A 121 1.30 -10.63 24.75
N CYS A 122 0.60 -10.93 25.84
CA CYS A 122 -0.86 -10.90 25.89
C CYS A 122 -1.43 -9.48 25.64
N HIS A 123 -0.80 -8.44 26.20
CA HIS A 123 -1.21 -7.05 25.97
C HIS A 123 -1.14 -6.68 24.47
N ILE A 124 -0.05 -7.03 23.78
CA ILE A 124 0.11 -6.80 22.33
C ILE A 124 -0.99 -7.52 21.55
N ALA A 125 -1.21 -8.82 21.82
CA ALA A 125 -2.26 -9.60 21.16
C ALA A 125 -3.64 -8.97 21.33
N ARG A 126 -4.01 -8.60 22.56
CA ARG A 126 -5.29 -7.94 22.87
C ARG A 126 -5.45 -6.61 22.17
N ARG A 127 -4.38 -5.80 22.06
CA ARG A 127 -4.42 -4.57 21.26
C ARG A 127 -4.59 -4.82 19.76
N LEU A 128 -3.97 -5.86 19.21
CA LEU A 128 -4.17 -6.28 17.81
C LEU A 128 -5.63 -6.74 17.57
N ILE A 129 -6.19 -7.55 18.46
CA ILE A 129 -7.59 -7.99 18.41
C ILE A 129 -8.54 -6.78 18.48
N GLN A 130 -8.32 -5.86 19.42
CA GLN A 130 -9.15 -4.65 19.60
C GLN A 130 -9.21 -3.73 18.37
N ILE A 131 -8.16 -3.69 17.55
CA ILE A 131 -8.14 -2.90 16.31
C ILE A 131 -8.63 -3.69 15.08
N GLY A 132 -9.03 -4.95 15.26
CA GLY A 132 -9.62 -5.80 14.23
C GLY A 132 -8.67 -6.78 13.54
N VAL A 133 -7.42 -6.93 14.01
CA VAL A 133 -6.49 -7.95 13.49
C VAL A 133 -6.85 -9.31 14.08
N LYS A 134 -7.13 -10.27 13.21
CA LYS A 134 -7.35 -11.70 13.57
C LYS A 134 -6.23 -12.61 13.09
N ASP A 135 -5.38 -12.16 12.17
CA ASP A 135 -4.29 -12.94 11.62
C ASP A 135 -3.00 -12.10 11.62
N VAL A 136 -1.93 -12.66 12.17
CA VAL A 136 -0.60 -12.02 12.23
C VAL A 136 0.37 -12.82 11.38
N PHE A 137 1.00 -12.16 10.41
CA PHE A 137 1.95 -12.80 9.49
C PHE A 137 3.35 -12.78 10.08
N SER A 138 4.04 -13.91 10.09
CA SER A 138 5.26 -14.07 10.89
C SER A 138 6.30 -14.98 10.26
N VAL A 139 7.56 -14.76 10.66
CA VAL A 139 8.68 -15.68 10.41
C VAL A 139 9.33 -16.01 11.77
N PRO A 140 9.14 -17.24 12.30
CA PRO A 140 9.68 -17.66 13.59
C PRO A 140 11.21 -17.64 13.63
N ARG A 141 11.76 -17.03 14.68
CA ARG A 141 13.19 -16.97 14.95
C ARG A 141 13.46 -16.72 16.43
N ASP A 142 14.64 -17.12 16.89
CA ASP A 142 15.14 -16.98 18.26
C ASP A 142 14.72 -15.72 19.03
N PHE A 143 14.82 -14.51 18.46
CA PHE A 143 14.40 -13.28 19.15
C PHE A 143 12.89 -13.13 19.31
N ASN A 144 12.05 -13.74 18.44
CA ASN A 144 10.59 -13.58 18.48
C ASN A 144 9.83 -14.76 19.10
N LEU A 145 10.45 -15.93 19.32
CA LEU A 145 9.74 -17.15 19.77
C LEU A 145 8.83 -16.91 20.98
N THR A 146 9.34 -16.26 22.04
CA THR A 146 8.57 -15.95 23.26
C THR A 146 7.34 -15.09 22.96
N LEU A 147 7.46 -14.09 22.07
CA LEU A 147 6.33 -13.27 21.65
C LEU A 147 5.33 -14.10 20.84
N LEU A 148 5.81 -14.93 19.92
CA LEU A 148 4.97 -15.78 19.09
C LEU A 148 4.15 -16.79 19.90
N ASP A 149 4.70 -17.35 20.99
CA ASP A 149 3.96 -18.22 21.90
C ASP A 149 2.80 -17.48 22.60
N HIS A 150 3.02 -16.24 23.04
CA HIS A 150 1.94 -15.41 23.60
C HIS A 150 0.87 -15.05 22.55
N LEU A 151 1.28 -14.61 21.35
CA LEU A 151 0.33 -14.31 20.26
C LEU A 151 -0.51 -15.55 19.88
N ARG A 152 0.12 -16.73 19.83
CA ARG A 152 -0.55 -18.02 19.54
C ARG A 152 -1.46 -18.52 20.67
N SER A 153 -1.26 -18.01 21.90
CA SER A 153 -2.07 -18.42 23.06
C SER A 153 -3.42 -17.70 23.16
N GLU A 154 -3.60 -16.59 22.43
CA GLU A 154 -4.78 -15.73 22.50
C GLU A 154 -5.82 -16.20 21.47
N PRO A 155 -7.01 -16.71 21.88
CA PRO A 155 -7.89 -17.51 21.00
C PRO A 155 -8.46 -16.80 19.77
N GLU A 156 -8.51 -15.47 19.76
CA GLU A 156 -9.01 -14.68 18.63
C GLU A 156 -7.93 -14.31 17.60
N LEU A 157 -6.68 -14.75 17.81
CA LEU A 157 -5.53 -14.39 17.00
C LEU A 157 -4.85 -15.63 16.38
N ASN A 158 -4.88 -15.72 15.06
CA ASN A 158 -4.20 -16.75 14.29
C ASN A 158 -2.77 -16.31 13.95
N LEU A 159 -1.79 -17.18 14.22
CA LEU A 159 -0.41 -16.95 13.78
C LEU A 159 -0.15 -17.61 12.42
N ILE A 160 -0.07 -16.79 11.38
CA ILE A 160 0.21 -17.23 10.01
C ILE A 160 1.73 -17.19 9.80
N THR A 161 2.31 -18.31 9.36
CA THR A 161 3.75 -18.42 9.08
C THR A 161 3.98 -18.25 7.59
N CYS A 162 4.76 -17.26 7.19
CA CYS A 162 5.14 -17.06 5.79
C CYS A 162 6.53 -17.64 5.51
N CYS A 163 6.87 -17.78 4.23
CA CYS A 163 8.14 -18.40 3.82
C CYS A 163 9.36 -17.48 3.99
N ASN A 164 9.16 -16.16 3.98
CA ASN A 164 10.15 -15.14 4.32
C ASN A 164 9.46 -13.84 4.78
N GLU A 165 10.25 -12.89 5.24
CA GLU A 165 9.78 -11.65 5.87
C GLU A 165 9.21 -10.64 4.87
N LEU A 166 9.75 -10.54 3.66
CA LEU A 166 9.17 -9.75 2.57
C LEU A 166 7.72 -10.19 2.27
N ASN A 167 7.54 -11.49 2.13
CA ASN A 167 6.24 -12.13 1.92
C ASN A 167 5.29 -11.90 3.10
N ALA A 168 5.78 -12.03 4.34
CA ALA A 168 4.99 -11.72 5.55
C ALA A 168 4.49 -10.26 5.55
N GLY A 169 5.32 -9.32 5.10
CA GLY A 169 4.93 -7.92 4.94
C GLY A 169 3.90 -7.71 3.83
N TYR A 170 4.05 -8.35 2.67
CA TYR A 170 3.04 -8.25 1.60
C TYR A 170 1.71 -8.92 1.98
N ALA A 171 1.74 -9.98 2.78
CA ALA A 171 0.54 -10.57 3.35
C ALA A 171 -0.13 -9.62 4.35
N ALA A 172 0.63 -8.92 5.20
CA ALA A 172 0.08 -7.86 6.04
C ALA A 172 -0.48 -6.66 5.23
N ASP A 173 0.13 -6.28 4.11
CA ASP A 173 -0.40 -5.28 3.16
C ASP A 173 -1.75 -5.72 2.55
N GLY A 174 -1.82 -6.95 2.01
CA GLY A 174 -3.05 -7.53 1.47
C GLY A 174 -4.18 -7.65 2.49
N TYR A 175 -3.84 -8.06 3.72
CA TYR A 175 -4.78 -8.14 4.83
C TYR A 175 -5.30 -6.75 5.23
N ALA A 176 -4.41 -5.75 5.32
CA ALA A 176 -4.77 -4.36 5.63
C ALA A 176 -5.73 -3.75 4.59
N ARG A 177 -5.59 -4.11 3.30
CA ARG A 177 -6.53 -3.68 2.25
C ARG A 177 -7.95 -4.23 2.44
N ALA A 178 -8.07 -5.46 2.93
CA ALA A 178 -9.34 -6.16 3.08
C ALA A 178 -10.12 -5.80 4.36
N CYS A 179 -9.42 -5.61 5.49
CA CYS A 179 -10.03 -5.37 6.81
C CYS A 179 -9.69 -4.00 7.45
N GLY A 180 -8.76 -3.24 6.87
CA GLY A 180 -8.38 -1.90 7.31
C GLY A 180 -7.09 -1.80 8.11
N VAL A 181 -6.54 -2.89 8.66
CA VAL A 181 -5.23 -2.89 9.35
C VAL A 181 -4.55 -4.25 9.25
N GLY A 182 -3.24 -4.26 8.99
CA GLY A 182 -2.41 -5.46 8.96
C GLY A 182 -1.38 -5.50 10.09
N ALA A 183 -0.87 -6.68 10.42
CA ALA A 183 0.23 -6.82 11.36
C ALA A 183 1.20 -7.92 10.92
N CYS A 184 2.50 -7.69 11.12
CA CYS A 184 3.53 -8.70 10.90
C CYS A 184 4.57 -8.72 12.04
N VAL A 185 5.10 -9.90 12.34
CA VAL A 185 6.12 -10.11 13.38
C VAL A 185 7.35 -10.77 12.77
N VAL A 186 8.49 -10.06 12.81
CA VAL A 186 9.77 -10.53 12.27
C VAL A 186 10.90 -10.40 13.30
N SER A 187 12.08 -10.90 12.96
CA SER A 187 13.27 -10.84 13.82
C SER A 187 14.19 -9.68 13.43
N PHE A 188 14.88 -9.11 14.42
CA PHE A 188 15.79 -7.98 14.26
C PHE A 188 16.88 -8.15 13.20
N THR A 189 17.14 -7.06 12.48
CA THR A 189 18.08 -6.89 11.37
C THR A 189 17.82 -7.81 10.18
N VAL A 190 18.01 -9.12 10.30
CA VAL A 190 17.92 -10.03 9.13
C VAL A 190 16.49 -10.10 8.57
N GLY A 191 15.48 -10.11 9.45
CA GLY A 191 14.08 -10.11 9.06
C GLY A 191 13.54 -8.70 8.82
N GLY A 192 13.87 -7.76 9.71
CA GLY A 192 13.42 -6.37 9.58
C GLY A 192 13.92 -5.67 8.31
N LEU A 193 15.18 -5.89 7.89
CA LEU A 193 15.66 -5.36 6.61
C LEU A 193 15.02 -6.03 5.38
N SER A 194 14.49 -7.26 5.50
CA SER A 194 13.75 -7.93 4.43
C SER A 194 12.30 -7.45 4.33
N VAL A 195 11.59 -7.30 5.46
CA VAL A 195 10.21 -6.77 5.46
C VAL A 195 10.15 -5.28 5.09
N LEU A 196 11.25 -4.53 5.26
CA LEU A 196 11.35 -3.09 5.00
C LEU A 196 10.75 -2.66 3.64
N ASN A 197 10.94 -3.45 2.58
CA ASN A 197 10.40 -3.18 1.25
C ASN A 197 8.86 -3.24 1.23
N ALA A 198 8.25 -4.24 1.87
CA ALA A 198 6.80 -4.32 2.01
C ALA A 198 6.24 -3.19 2.90
N ILE A 199 6.97 -2.77 3.94
CA ILE A 199 6.59 -1.64 4.80
C ILE A 199 6.64 -0.32 4.03
N ALA A 200 7.64 -0.11 3.17
CA ALA A 200 7.68 1.03 2.25
C ALA A 200 6.49 1.02 1.27
N GLY A 201 6.05 -0.17 0.82
CA GLY A 201 4.81 -0.36 0.05
C GLY A 201 3.56 0.08 0.81
N ALA A 202 3.35 -0.45 2.02
CA ALA A 202 2.25 -0.07 2.88
C ALA A 202 2.22 1.44 3.20
N TYR A 203 3.40 2.06 3.38
CA TYR A 203 3.51 3.51 3.53
C TYR A 203 3.05 4.25 2.28
N SER A 204 3.49 3.82 1.10
CA SER A 204 3.17 4.43 -0.19
C SER A 204 1.68 4.34 -0.53
N GLU A 205 1.03 3.26 -0.10
CA GLU A 205 -0.36 2.90 -0.41
C GLU A 205 -1.38 3.38 0.65
N ASN A 206 -0.90 4.07 1.69
CA ASN A 206 -1.67 4.58 2.84
C ASN A 206 -2.38 3.47 3.65
N LEU A 207 -1.66 2.40 3.98
CA LEU A 207 -2.17 1.27 4.76
C LEU A 207 -1.69 1.34 6.22
N PRO A 208 -2.58 1.19 7.23
CA PRO A 208 -2.17 0.94 8.60
C PRO A 208 -1.56 -0.47 8.70
N LEU A 209 -0.27 -0.56 9.05
CA LEU A 209 0.43 -1.83 9.19
C LEU A 209 1.33 -1.80 10.43
N ILE A 210 1.04 -2.66 11.39
CA ILE A 210 1.79 -2.79 12.64
C ILE A 210 2.97 -3.74 12.40
N CYS A 211 4.15 -3.19 12.10
CA CYS A 211 5.38 -3.95 11.95
C CYS A 211 6.06 -4.13 13.31
N ILE A 212 5.98 -5.34 13.86
CA ILE A 212 6.62 -5.70 15.13
C ILE A 212 7.93 -6.42 14.83
N VAL A 213 9.03 -5.97 15.44
CA VAL A 213 10.33 -6.60 15.29
C VAL A 213 10.90 -6.99 16.64
N SER A 214 11.05 -8.28 16.90
CA SER A 214 11.63 -8.70 18.19
C SER A 214 13.15 -8.49 18.17
N GLY A 215 13.59 -7.60 19.06
CA GLY A 215 14.93 -7.05 19.20
C GLY A 215 15.84 -7.82 20.16
N PRO A 216 17.09 -7.34 20.31
CA PRO A 216 18.04 -7.78 21.34
C PRO A 216 17.47 -7.87 22.76
N ASN A 217 18.16 -8.58 23.64
CA ASN A 217 17.79 -8.62 25.06
C ASN A 217 17.93 -7.21 25.66
N SER A 218 17.01 -6.83 26.54
CA SER A 218 17.01 -5.49 27.17
C SER A 218 18.31 -5.18 27.92
N ASN A 219 19.04 -6.21 28.38
CA ASN A 219 20.32 -6.09 29.09
C ASN A 219 21.53 -5.83 28.17
N ASP A 220 21.40 -5.99 26.85
CA ASP A 220 22.51 -5.75 25.92
C ASP A 220 22.57 -4.29 25.45
N TYR A 221 21.47 -3.54 25.56
CA TYR A 221 21.45 -2.09 25.27
C TYR A 221 22.36 -1.31 26.22
N GLY A 222 23.25 -0.49 25.66
CA GLY A 222 24.25 0.26 26.42
C GLY A 222 25.45 -0.59 26.88
N SER A 223 25.61 -1.80 26.35
CA SER A 223 26.81 -2.64 26.53
C SER A 223 27.62 -2.73 25.23
N ASP A 224 28.93 -3.01 25.33
CA ASP A 224 29.81 -3.24 24.17
C ASP A 224 29.64 -4.65 23.54
N ARG A 225 28.50 -5.32 23.78
CA ARG A 225 28.27 -6.69 23.30
C ARG A 225 27.89 -6.68 21.82
N VAL A 226 28.70 -7.37 21.02
CA VAL A 226 28.34 -7.73 19.65
C VAL A 226 27.44 -8.96 19.68
N LEU A 227 26.27 -8.86 19.05
CA LEU A 227 25.30 -9.94 18.92
C LEU A 227 25.32 -10.52 17.51
N HIS A 228 24.81 -11.74 17.37
CA HIS A 228 24.43 -12.26 16.06
C HIS A 228 23.21 -11.49 15.52
N ASN A 229 23.13 -11.34 14.20
CA ASN A 229 22.12 -10.62 13.40
C ASN A 229 22.43 -9.15 13.09
N PRO A 230 22.86 -8.27 14.04
CA PRO A 230 23.43 -6.96 13.71
C PRO A 230 24.70 -7.04 12.85
N THR A 231 25.18 -5.89 12.37
CA THR A 231 26.34 -5.77 11.45
C THR A 231 27.71 -6.06 12.07
N GLY A 232 27.77 -6.66 13.26
CA GLY A 232 29.01 -6.89 14.01
C GLY A 232 29.45 -5.72 14.90
N LEU A 233 28.61 -4.69 15.06
CA LEU A 233 28.82 -3.56 15.95
C LEU A 233 27.85 -3.61 17.14
N PRO A 234 28.22 -3.07 18.33
CA PRO A 234 27.31 -2.89 19.46
C PRO A 234 26.38 -1.67 19.27
N ASP A 235 25.80 -1.53 18.07
CA ASP A 235 24.82 -0.49 17.72
C ASP A 235 23.53 -1.15 17.22
N PHE A 236 22.49 -1.07 18.05
CA PHE A 236 21.15 -1.58 17.73
C PHE A 236 20.20 -0.51 17.20
N SER A 237 20.71 0.68 16.84
CA SER A 237 19.94 1.74 16.19
C SER A 237 19.87 1.59 14.66
N GLN A 238 20.76 0.78 14.06
CA GLN A 238 20.89 0.60 12.62
C GLN A 238 19.56 0.36 11.88
N GLU A 239 18.74 -0.59 12.36
CA GLU A 239 17.47 -0.95 11.73
C GLU A 239 16.42 0.16 11.92
N LEU A 240 16.37 0.76 13.11
CA LEU A 240 15.49 1.90 13.40
C LEU A 240 15.74 3.05 12.41
N GLN A 241 17.00 3.33 12.05
CA GLN A 241 17.31 4.35 11.04
C GLN A 241 16.81 3.96 9.64
N CYS A 242 16.90 2.68 9.24
CA CYS A 242 16.38 2.21 7.95
C CYS A 242 14.85 2.38 7.83
N PHE A 243 14.10 2.15 8.91
CA PHE A 243 12.64 2.29 8.92
C PHE A 243 12.14 3.75 9.00
N ARG A 244 13.02 4.72 9.28
CA ARG A 244 12.66 6.11 9.64
C ARG A 244 11.89 6.88 8.57
N THR A 245 12.15 6.60 7.28
CA THR A 245 11.48 7.28 6.16
C THR A 245 10.23 6.57 5.67
N VAL A 246 9.98 5.34 6.14
CA VAL A 246 8.91 4.45 5.66
C VAL A 246 7.92 4.06 6.76
N THR A 247 7.94 4.75 7.89
CA THR A 247 6.97 4.60 9.00
C THR A 247 6.54 5.96 9.53
N CYS A 248 5.32 6.08 10.05
CA CYS A 248 4.82 7.35 10.63
C CYS A 248 5.17 7.52 12.11
N TYR A 249 5.55 6.43 12.78
CA TYR A 249 5.97 6.38 14.17
C TYR A 249 6.84 5.14 14.41
N GLN A 250 7.79 5.24 15.33
CA GLN A 250 8.73 4.18 15.67
C GLN A 250 8.94 4.15 17.18
N VAL A 251 9.08 2.96 17.76
CA VAL A 251 9.40 2.80 19.19
C VAL A 251 10.24 1.56 19.45
N VAL A 252 11.01 1.58 20.56
CA VAL A 252 11.90 0.48 20.98
C VAL A 252 11.60 0.15 22.44
N VAL A 253 10.75 -0.85 22.65
CA VAL A 253 10.30 -1.35 23.95
C VAL A 253 11.39 -2.23 24.56
N HIS A 254 12.17 -1.63 25.46
CA HIS A 254 13.22 -2.28 26.25
C HIS A 254 13.02 -2.09 27.78
N ASN A 255 11.91 -1.48 28.19
CA ASN A 255 11.47 -1.30 29.57
C ASN A 255 9.94 -1.51 29.66
N LEU A 256 9.45 -2.20 30.69
CA LEU A 256 8.03 -2.53 30.87
C LEU A 256 7.18 -1.35 31.37
N ASN A 257 7.78 -0.41 32.12
CA ASN A 257 7.05 0.68 32.78
C ASN A 257 6.22 1.51 31.79
N GLU A 258 6.78 1.81 30.62
CA GLU A 258 6.17 2.65 29.57
C GLU A 258 5.67 1.83 28.38
N ALA A 259 5.88 0.51 28.36
CA ALA A 259 5.65 -0.33 27.18
C ALA A 259 4.21 -0.24 26.64
N HIS A 260 3.23 -0.21 27.55
CA HIS A 260 1.81 -0.11 27.21
C HIS A 260 1.48 1.21 26.48
N GLU A 261 1.89 2.37 27.03
CA GLU A 261 1.70 3.68 26.40
C GLU A 261 2.45 3.77 25.05
N GLN A 262 3.67 3.24 24.99
CA GLN A 262 4.48 3.20 23.78
C GLN A 262 3.84 2.39 22.64
N ILE A 263 3.26 1.23 22.96
CA ILE A 263 2.55 0.36 21.99
C ILE A 263 1.22 1.01 21.58
N ASP A 264 0.43 1.48 22.54
CA ASP A 264 -0.84 2.17 22.29
C ASP A 264 -0.63 3.40 21.40
N ARG A 265 0.43 4.17 21.65
CA ARG A 265 0.79 5.33 20.84
C ARG A 265 1.20 4.93 19.43
N ALA A 266 1.96 3.86 19.25
CA ALA A 266 2.32 3.37 17.92
C ALA A 266 1.09 2.92 17.13
N ILE A 267 0.21 2.13 17.73
CA ILE A 267 -1.04 1.67 17.10
C ILE A 267 -1.96 2.86 16.76
N PHE A 268 -2.08 3.84 17.67
CA PHE A 268 -2.81 5.09 17.42
C PHE A 268 -2.25 5.82 16.19
N MET A 269 -0.94 6.01 16.10
CA MET A 269 -0.32 6.72 14.98
C MET A 269 -0.51 5.98 13.65
N ALA A 270 -0.48 4.64 13.66
CA ALA A 270 -0.72 3.84 12.46
C ALA A 270 -2.12 4.06 11.88
N LEU A 271 -3.13 3.99 12.75
CA LEU A 271 -4.55 4.13 12.38
C LEU A 271 -4.92 5.60 12.07
N GLU A 272 -4.45 6.55 12.87
CA GLU A 272 -4.76 7.99 12.71
C GLU A 272 -4.13 8.60 11.45
N LYS A 273 -2.96 8.10 11.03
CA LYS A 273 -2.30 8.54 9.79
C LYS A 273 -2.58 7.65 8.58
N SER A 274 -3.16 6.45 8.79
CA SER A 274 -3.22 5.38 7.79
C SER A 274 -1.85 5.08 7.16
N LYS A 275 -0.90 4.71 8.02
CA LYS A 275 0.50 4.45 7.68
C LYS A 275 1.07 3.32 8.53
N PRO A 276 2.15 2.66 8.10
CA PRO A 276 2.83 1.68 8.93
C PRO A 276 3.59 2.31 10.10
N VAL A 277 3.80 1.51 11.13
CA VAL A 277 4.62 1.83 12.31
C VAL A 277 5.59 0.70 12.62
N TYR A 278 6.71 1.05 13.24
CA TYR A 278 7.73 0.10 13.69
C TYR A 278 7.73 0.00 15.22
N ILE A 279 7.55 -1.21 15.74
CA ILE A 279 7.59 -1.51 17.18
C ILE A 279 8.67 -2.55 17.42
N SER A 280 9.84 -2.13 17.91
CA SER A 280 10.87 -3.08 18.36
C SER A 280 10.59 -3.51 19.79
N ILE A 281 10.75 -4.80 20.09
CA ILE A 281 10.44 -5.37 21.42
C ILE A 281 11.58 -6.30 21.85
N SER A 282 12.25 -6.00 22.97
CA SER A 282 13.36 -6.84 23.45
C SER A 282 12.91 -8.27 23.74
N CYS A 283 13.63 -9.27 23.20
CA CYS A 283 13.22 -10.68 23.16
C CYS A 283 12.90 -11.34 24.51
N ASN A 284 13.47 -10.81 25.60
CA ASN A 284 13.23 -11.30 26.96
C ASN A 284 11.95 -10.74 27.61
N LEU A 285 11.39 -9.63 27.12
CA LEU A 285 10.28 -8.93 27.77
C LEU A 285 8.86 -9.53 27.59
N PRO A 286 8.49 -10.22 26.48
CA PRO A 286 7.11 -10.65 26.25
C PRO A 286 6.46 -11.46 27.39
N ALA A 287 7.24 -12.28 28.10
CA ALA A 287 6.76 -13.14 29.18
C ALA A 287 6.75 -12.50 30.57
N PHE A 288 7.30 -11.29 30.74
CA PHE A 288 7.26 -10.62 32.05
C PHE A 288 5.88 -10.06 32.35
N GLN A 289 5.45 -10.28 33.59
CA GLN A 289 4.23 -9.69 34.14
C GLN A 289 4.48 -8.23 34.53
N HIS A 290 3.50 -7.35 34.29
CA HIS A 290 3.54 -5.97 34.79
C HIS A 290 2.13 -5.46 35.10
N PRO A 291 1.92 -4.67 36.17
CA PRO A 291 0.59 -4.19 36.56
C PRO A 291 -0.17 -3.39 35.48
N THR A 292 0.55 -2.80 34.51
CA THR A 292 -0.05 -2.03 33.40
C THR A 292 -0.61 -2.90 32.27
N PHE A 293 -0.38 -4.21 32.28
CA PHE A 293 -0.87 -5.15 31.25
C PHE A 293 -2.15 -5.88 31.69
N SER A 294 -3.03 -5.19 32.41
CA SER A 294 -4.31 -5.74 32.92
C SER A 294 -5.16 -6.36 31.80
N CYS A 295 -5.92 -7.41 32.14
CA CYS A 295 -6.67 -8.21 31.16
C CYS A 295 -7.72 -7.42 30.38
N GLU A 296 -8.27 -6.37 30.99
CA GLU A 296 -9.07 -5.33 30.33
C GLU A 296 -8.14 -4.11 30.10
N PRO A 297 -7.63 -3.87 28.88
CA PRO A 297 -6.98 -2.61 28.54
C PRO A 297 -8.03 -1.49 28.53
N VAL A 298 -7.64 -0.26 28.88
CA VAL A 298 -8.51 0.92 28.62
C VAL A 298 -8.94 0.89 27.14
N PRO A 299 -10.25 0.89 26.81
CA PRO A 299 -10.72 0.69 25.45
C PRO A 299 -10.01 1.60 24.46
N PHE A 300 -9.46 1.00 23.39
CA PHE A 300 -8.66 1.74 22.42
C PHE A 300 -9.54 2.76 21.68
N PHE A 301 -9.25 4.04 21.84
CA PHE A 301 -10.08 5.13 21.34
C PHE A 301 -9.31 6.03 20.36
N LEU A 302 -9.84 6.16 19.14
CA LEU A 302 -9.38 7.14 18.17
C LEU A 302 -10.20 8.42 18.36
N ASN A 303 -9.54 9.49 18.80
CA ASN A 303 -10.16 10.82 18.91
C ASN A 303 -10.74 11.25 17.55
N PRO A 304 -12.05 11.56 17.45
CA PRO A 304 -12.65 12.00 16.20
C PRO A 304 -12.07 13.36 15.81
N LYS A 305 -11.56 13.47 14.58
CA LYS A 305 -11.27 14.77 13.97
C LYS A 305 -12.58 15.47 13.63
N MET A 306 -12.57 16.80 13.68
CA MET A 306 -13.70 17.64 13.29
C MET A 306 -13.23 18.69 12.29
N SER A 307 -14.04 18.95 11.26
CA SER A 307 -13.80 20.07 10.36
C SER A 307 -13.95 21.42 11.06
N ASN A 308 -13.16 22.41 10.65
CA ASN A 308 -13.40 23.79 11.02
C ASN A 308 -14.65 24.30 10.29
N GLN A 309 -15.75 24.51 11.02
CA GLN A 309 -17.05 24.81 10.41
C GLN A 309 -17.06 26.10 9.58
N MET A 310 -16.33 27.15 9.99
CA MET A 310 -16.23 28.40 9.24
C MET A 310 -15.44 28.21 7.93
N GLY A 311 -14.34 27.46 7.98
CA GLY A 311 -13.54 27.12 6.80
C GLY A 311 -14.29 26.21 5.83
N LEU A 312 -15.04 25.23 6.35
CA LEU A 312 -15.93 24.37 5.57
C LEU A 312 -16.96 25.21 4.80
N GLU A 313 -17.67 26.11 5.50
CA GLU A 313 -18.66 26.99 4.89
C GLU A 313 -18.04 27.87 3.78
N ALA A 314 -16.91 28.52 4.07
CA ALA A 314 -16.21 29.36 3.09
C ALA A 314 -15.70 28.57 1.87
N ALA A 315 -15.26 27.31 2.06
CA ALA A 315 -14.83 26.43 0.98
C ALA A 315 -16.00 26.02 0.08
N ILE A 316 -17.17 25.73 0.66
CA ILE A 316 -18.38 25.35 -0.08
C ILE A 316 -18.85 26.52 -0.94
N GLU A 317 -18.98 27.72 -0.39
CA GLU A 317 -19.44 28.91 -1.14
C GLU A 317 -18.48 29.29 -2.28
N ALA A 318 -17.17 29.20 -2.03
CA ALA A 318 -16.16 29.42 -3.07
C ALA A 318 -16.26 28.41 -4.22
N ILE A 319 -16.60 27.15 -3.92
CA ILE A 319 -16.69 26.07 -4.92
C ILE A 319 -18.03 26.09 -5.66
N LEU A 320 -19.15 26.33 -5.00
CA LEU A 320 -20.45 26.53 -5.65
C LEU A 320 -20.41 27.71 -6.63
N THR A 321 -19.71 28.79 -6.28
CA THR A 321 -19.48 29.94 -7.18
C THR A 321 -18.78 29.57 -8.49
N VAL A 322 -17.95 28.52 -8.49
CA VAL A 322 -17.27 28.00 -9.70
C VAL A 322 -18.15 26.96 -10.40
N LEU A 323 -18.69 25.99 -9.65
CA LEU A 323 -19.44 24.86 -10.20
C LEU A 323 -20.79 25.26 -10.80
N ASN A 324 -21.54 26.16 -10.18
CA ASN A 324 -22.83 26.62 -10.72
C ASN A 324 -22.65 27.54 -11.95
N LYS A 325 -21.42 27.98 -12.25
CA LYS A 325 -21.05 28.68 -13.51
C LYS A 325 -20.46 27.73 -14.56
N ALA A 326 -20.11 26.50 -14.20
CA ALA A 326 -19.52 25.54 -15.12
C ALA A 326 -20.59 24.95 -16.05
N VAL A 327 -20.34 24.97 -17.35
CA VAL A 327 -21.22 24.38 -18.37
C VAL A 327 -21.02 22.88 -18.43
N LYS A 328 -19.78 22.39 -18.30
CA LYS A 328 -19.39 20.98 -18.38
C LYS A 328 -18.49 20.55 -17.22
N PRO A 329 -18.99 20.57 -15.97
CA PRO A 329 -18.25 20.06 -14.83
C PRO A 329 -18.15 18.53 -14.86
N VAL A 330 -17.07 17.98 -14.30
CA VAL A 330 -16.83 16.54 -14.16
C VAL A 330 -16.34 16.19 -12.75
N LEU A 331 -16.60 14.95 -12.30
CA LEU A 331 -16.17 14.44 -10.99
C LEU A 331 -15.19 13.27 -11.19
N VAL A 332 -14.02 13.31 -10.56
CA VAL A 332 -13.00 12.25 -10.67
C VAL A 332 -12.55 11.79 -9.28
N GLY A 333 -12.79 10.51 -8.97
CA GLY A 333 -12.37 9.88 -7.73
C GLY A 333 -10.91 9.42 -7.75
N GLY A 334 -10.19 9.62 -6.66
CA GLY A 334 -8.79 9.25 -6.47
C GLY A 334 -8.56 8.36 -5.24
N PRO A 335 -7.38 7.75 -5.09
CA PRO A 335 -7.12 6.71 -4.11
C PRO A 335 -7.29 7.16 -2.65
N ASN A 336 -7.10 8.46 -2.36
CA ASN A 336 -7.22 8.97 -0.99
C ASN A 336 -8.66 8.98 -0.44
N ILE A 337 -9.68 8.67 -1.26
CA ILE A 337 -11.07 8.44 -0.81
C ILE A 337 -11.12 7.29 0.21
N ARG A 338 -10.32 6.23 0.03
CA ARG A 338 -10.22 5.09 0.96
C ARG A 338 -9.73 5.54 2.33
N MET A 339 -8.60 6.26 2.37
CA MET A 339 -8.00 6.75 3.61
C MET A 339 -8.91 7.75 4.34
N ALA A 340 -9.59 8.64 3.60
CA ALA A 340 -10.55 9.57 4.17
C ALA A 340 -11.90 8.93 4.60
N LYS A 341 -12.09 7.63 4.37
CA LYS A 341 -13.37 6.91 4.60
C LYS A 341 -14.57 7.63 3.96
N ALA A 342 -14.35 8.22 2.78
CA ALA A 342 -15.27 9.18 2.15
C ALA A 342 -16.07 8.59 0.98
N LYS A 343 -16.09 7.25 0.83
CA LYS A 343 -16.75 6.54 -0.28
C LYS A 343 -18.22 6.93 -0.41
N ASP A 344 -18.99 6.83 0.67
CA ASP A 344 -20.44 7.03 0.62
C ASP A 344 -20.79 8.51 0.36
N ALA A 345 -20.02 9.44 0.92
CA ALA A 345 -20.14 10.87 0.65
C ALA A 345 -19.78 11.24 -0.81
N PHE A 346 -18.81 10.55 -1.41
CA PHE A 346 -18.53 10.69 -2.85
C PHE A 346 -19.70 10.16 -3.71
N VAL A 347 -20.32 9.04 -3.32
CA VAL A 347 -21.50 8.49 -3.99
C VAL A 347 -22.71 9.44 -3.87
N GLU A 348 -22.93 10.05 -2.70
CA GLU A 348 -23.97 11.07 -2.49
C GLU A 348 -23.75 12.28 -3.42
N LEU A 349 -22.53 12.81 -3.49
CA LEU A 349 -22.17 13.90 -4.39
C LEU A 349 -22.33 13.53 -5.87
N ALA A 350 -21.93 12.31 -6.27
CA ALA A 350 -22.11 11.80 -7.63
C ALA A 350 -23.59 11.72 -8.03
N GLY A 351 -24.45 11.29 -7.11
CA GLY A 351 -25.91 11.25 -7.30
C GLY A 351 -26.54 12.65 -7.41
N ALA A 352 -26.17 13.56 -6.50
CA ALA A 352 -26.72 14.92 -6.45
C ALA A 352 -26.29 15.79 -7.65
N SER A 353 -25.00 15.77 -7.99
CA SER A 353 -24.41 16.65 -9.01
C SER A 353 -24.88 16.37 -10.45
N GLY A 354 -25.17 15.11 -10.78
CA GLY A 354 -25.47 14.72 -12.16
C GLY A 354 -24.25 14.69 -13.10
N TYR A 355 -23.04 14.90 -12.56
CA TYR A 355 -21.81 14.99 -13.34
C TYR A 355 -21.40 13.61 -13.86
N PRO A 356 -20.68 13.51 -15.01
CA PRO A 356 -19.99 12.29 -15.36
C PRO A 356 -18.91 11.99 -14.30
N VAL A 357 -18.83 10.73 -13.90
CA VAL A 357 -17.98 10.25 -12.81
C VAL A 357 -16.89 9.35 -13.40
N ALA A 358 -15.63 9.75 -13.24
CA ALA A 358 -14.48 8.91 -13.55
C ALA A 358 -13.71 8.54 -12.28
N VAL A 359 -12.76 7.61 -12.40
CA VAL A 359 -11.78 7.30 -11.34
C VAL A 359 -10.36 7.35 -11.89
N MET A 360 -9.40 7.76 -11.07
CA MET A 360 -7.98 7.50 -11.33
C MET A 360 -7.71 5.98 -11.22
N PRO A 361 -6.70 5.42 -11.91
CA PRO A 361 -6.43 3.98 -11.90
C PRO A 361 -6.37 3.35 -10.50
N SER A 362 -5.65 3.97 -9.56
CA SER A 362 -5.53 3.51 -8.17
C SER A 362 -6.83 3.62 -7.33
N ALA A 363 -7.91 4.14 -7.90
CA ALA A 363 -9.22 4.31 -7.25
C ALA A 363 -10.32 3.36 -7.79
N LYS A 364 -9.97 2.50 -8.76
CA LYS A 364 -10.86 1.44 -9.25
C LYS A 364 -11.27 0.51 -8.09
N GLY A 365 -12.56 0.16 -8.02
CA GLY A 365 -13.15 -0.62 -6.94
C GLY A 365 -13.38 0.13 -5.61
N ILE A 366 -12.89 1.36 -5.44
CA ILE A 366 -13.30 2.22 -4.32
C ILE A 366 -14.68 2.81 -4.62
N VAL A 367 -14.85 3.38 -5.81
CA VAL A 367 -16.13 3.93 -6.30
C VAL A 367 -16.91 2.83 -7.03
N PRO A 368 -18.22 2.64 -6.76
CA PRO A 368 -19.03 1.65 -7.48
C PRO A 368 -19.16 2.00 -8.98
N GLU A 369 -18.92 1.03 -9.86
CA GLU A 369 -18.97 1.24 -11.32
C GLU A 369 -20.40 1.21 -11.89
N HIS A 370 -21.39 0.80 -11.09
CA HIS A 370 -22.80 0.76 -11.47
C HIS A 370 -23.51 2.13 -11.34
N LEU A 371 -22.81 3.19 -10.91
CA LEU A 371 -23.40 4.53 -10.79
C LEU A 371 -23.90 5.04 -12.15
N PRO A 372 -25.11 5.64 -12.25
CA PRO A 372 -25.71 6.01 -13.54
C PRO A 372 -24.91 6.93 -14.45
N HIS A 373 -23.92 7.64 -13.90
CA HIS A 373 -23.06 8.59 -14.63
C HIS A 373 -21.59 8.14 -14.68
N PHE A 374 -21.27 6.89 -14.32
CA PHE A 374 -19.90 6.37 -14.37
C PHE A 374 -19.41 6.23 -15.82
N ILE A 375 -18.27 6.84 -16.14
CA ILE A 375 -17.67 6.87 -17.49
C ILE A 375 -16.35 6.10 -17.59
N GLY A 376 -15.88 5.48 -16.49
CA GLY A 376 -14.70 4.62 -16.44
C GLY A 376 -13.47 5.23 -15.75
N THR A 377 -12.29 4.75 -16.11
CA THR A 377 -11.01 5.19 -15.57
C THR A 377 -10.46 6.35 -16.40
N TYR A 378 -10.16 7.48 -15.75
CA TYR A 378 -9.36 8.58 -16.31
C TYR A 378 -7.88 8.35 -16.02
N TRP A 379 -7.10 8.17 -17.09
CA TRP A 379 -5.67 7.91 -17.06
C TRP A 379 -4.97 8.56 -18.27
N GLY A 380 -5.37 9.78 -18.63
CA GLY A 380 -4.85 10.51 -19.79
C GLY A 380 -5.14 9.77 -21.10
N ALA A 381 -4.12 9.61 -21.96
CA ALA A 381 -4.25 8.98 -23.27
C ALA A 381 -4.72 7.51 -23.24
N ILE A 382 -4.60 6.81 -22.11
CA ILE A 382 -5.04 5.42 -21.92
C ILE A 382 -6.27 5.29 -21.02
N SER A 383 -7.09 6.34 -20.95
CA SER A 383 -8.38 6.30 -20.27
C SER A 383 -9.34 5.29 -20.92
N THR A 384 -10.39 4.89 -20.19
CA THR A 384 -11.56 4.23 -20.78
C THR A 384 -12.09 5.04 -21.97
N ALA A 385 -12.59 4.37 -23.02
CA ALA A 385 -13.05 5.02 -24.25
C ALA A 385 -13.93 6.25 -24.00
N PHE A 386 -13.58 7.38 -24.62
CA PHE A 386 -14.21 8.70 -24.50
C PHE A 386 -14.12 9.38 -23.12
N CYS A 387 -13.49 8.76 -22.11
CA CYS A 387 -13.36 9.35 -20.78
C CYS A 387 -12.34 10.50 -20.74
N ALA A 388 -11.22 10.38 -21.46
CA ALA A 388 -10.19 11.43 -21.52
C ALA A 388 -10.76 12.70 -22.14
N GLU A 389 -11.45 12.57 -23.28
CA GLU A 389 -12.02 13.64 -24.06
C GLU A 389 -13.07 14.43 -23.25
N ILE A 390 -13.83 13.76 -22.38
CA ILE A 390 -14.81 14.41 -21.50
C ILE A 390 -14.14 15.10 -20.32
N VAL A 391 -13.15 14.47 -19.67
CA VAL A 391 -12.45 15.06 -18.51
C VAL A 391 -11.57 16.25 -18.92
N GLU A 392 -10.87 16.17 -20.06
CA GLU A 392 -9.91 17.20 -20.49
C GLU A 392 -10.57 18.37 -21.25
N SER A 393 -11.74 18.15 -21.87
CA SER A 393 -12.55 19.23 -22.45
C SER A 393 -13.44 19.96 -21.44
N ALA A 394 -13.64 19.40 -20.24
CA ALA A 394 -14.41 19.99 -19.14
C ALA A 394 -13.95 21.42 -18.79
N ASP A 395 -14.87 22.26 -18.33
CA ASP A 395 -14.55 23.62 -17.85
C ASP A 395 -14.32 23.71 -16.33
N ALA A 396 -14.72 22.68 -15.57
CA ALA A 396 -14.29 22.45 -14.19
C ALA A 396 -14.13 20.93 -13.93
N TYR A 397 -13.10 20.53 -13.17
CA TYR A 397 -12.95 19.16 -12.69
C TYR A 397 -12.76 19.11 -11.18
N VAL A 398 -13.63 18.36 -10.52
CA VAL A 398 -13.56 18.06 -9.10
C VAL A 398 -12.78 16.75 -8.92
N PHE A 399 -11.50 16.86 -8.58
CA PHE A 399 -10.66 15.71 -8.23
C PHE A 399 -10.73 15.45 -6.72
N VAL A 400 -11.29 14.31 -6.34
CA VAL A 400 -11.49 13.90 -4.94
C VAL A 400 -10.43 12.87 -4.55
N GLY A 401 -9.48 13.27 -3.74
CA GLY A 401 -8.37 12.45 -3.26
C GLY A 401 -7.33 12.03 -4.31
N PRO A 402 -6.94 12.89 -5.29
CA PRO A 402 -6.05 12.49 -6.36
C PRO A 402 -4.61 12.28 -5.90
N ILE A 403 -3.90 11.39 -6.60
CA ILE A 403 -2.44 11.28 -6.57
C ILE A 403 -1.94 11.39 -8.01
N PHE A 404 -1.37 12.55 -8.36
CA PHE A 404 -0.71 12.76 -9.64
C PHE A 404 0.78 12.49 -9.50
N ASN A 405 1.23 11.34 -10.03
CA ASN A 405 2.63 10.99 -10.21
C ASN A 405 2.91 10.81 -11.71
N ASP A 406 4.16 10.51 -12.07
CA ASP A 406 4.57 10.19 -13.44
C ASP A 406 3.73 9.07 -14.08
N TYR A 407 3.40 8.02 -13.33
CA TYR A 407 2.64 6.86 -13.85
C TYR A 407 1.15 7.18 -14.06
N SER A 408 0.48 7.80 -13.08
CA SER A 408 -0.95 8.17 -13.13
C SER A 408 -1.23 9.35 -14.06
N SER A 409 -0.20 10.12 -14.41
CA SER A 409 -0.24 11.16 -15.44
C SER A 409 0.24 10.71 -16.83
N ALA A 410 0.52 9.42 -17.01
CA ALA A 410 1.05 8.82 -18.23
C ALA A 410 2.26 9.62 -18.79
N GLY A 411 3.32 9.75 -17.99
CA GLY A 411 4.52 10.53 -18.34
C GLY A 411 4.32 12.05 -18.30
N TYR A 412 3.54 12.57 -17.34
CA TYR A 412 3.18 13.99 -17.22
C TYR A 412 2.45 14.58 -18.45
N SER A 413 1.66 13.77 -19.15
CA SER A 413 1.05 14.13 -20.43
C SER A 413 -0.45 14.46 -20.40
N LEU A 414 -1.05 14.55 -19.20
CA LEU A 414 -2.45 14.96 -18.99
C LEU A 414 -2.70 16.40 -19.49
N LEU A 415 -3.81 16.64 -20.20
CA LEU A 415 -4.14 17.96 -20.77
C LEU A 415 -4.94 18.86 -19.80
N LEU A 416 -4.68 18.73 -18.50
CA LEU A 416 -5.34 19.48 -17.43
C LEU A 416 -4.73 20.88 -17.23
N LYS A 417 -5.59 21.90 -17.22
CA LYS A 417 -5.29 23.29 -16.84
C LYS A 417 -5.51 23.48 -15.34
N LYS A 418 -4.51 23.95 -14.59
CA LYS A 418 -4.60 24.03 -13.12
C LYS A 418 -5.72 24.96 -12.65
N GLU A 419 -6.06 25.98 -13.44
CA GLU A 419 -7.03 27.02 -13.14
C GLU A 419 -8.47 26.49 -13.05
N LYS A 420 -8.76 25.35 -13.68
CA LYS A 420 -10.07 24.67 -13.66
C LYS A 420 -10.18 23.58 -12.58
N ALA A 421 -9.10 23.31 -11.84
CA ALA A 421 -9.04 22.21 -10.89
C ALA A 421 -9.67 22.56 -9.55
N ILE A 422 -10.55 21.71 -9.05
CA ILE A 422 -10.93 21.69 -7.63
C ILE A 422 -10.33 20.41 -7.06
N ILE A 423 -9.34 20.55 -6.18
CA ILE A 423 -8.60 19.42 -5.59
C ILE A 423 -9.01 19.29 -4.13
N ILE A 424 -9.70 18.21 -3.81
CA ILE A 424 -10.12 17.86 -2.45
C ILE A 424 -9.18 16.75 -1.95
N GLN A 425 -8.34 17.05 -0.97
CA GLN A 425 -7.50 16.09 -0.24
C GLN A 425 -8.12 15.78 1.13
N PRO A 426 -7.68 14.72 1.85
CA PRO A 426 -8.35 14.24 3.07
C PRO A 426 -8.63 15.30 4.15
N GLU A 427 -7.78 16.32 4.29
CA GLU A 427 -7.91 17.41 5.29
C GLU A 427 -7.80 18.84 4.68
N ARG A 428 -7.90 18.98 3.35
CA ARG A 428 -7.68 20.25 2.63
C ARG A 428 -8.42 20.31 1.30
N VAL A 429 -8.95 21.48 0.94
CA VAL A 429 -9.56 21.75 -0.38
C VAL A 429 -8.86 22.93 -1.07
N VAL A 430 -8.60 22.83 -2.37
CA VAL A 430 -7.93 23.86 -3.19
C VAL A 430 -8.73 24.14 -4.45
N VAL A 431 -8.88 25.43 -4.82
CA VAL A 431 -9.66 25.89 -5.98
C VAL A 431 -8.76 26.65 -6.95
N GLY A 432 -8.55 26.08 -8.13
CA GLY A 432 -7.67 26.61 -9.18
C GLY A 432 -6.23 26.79 -8.71
N ASN A 433 -5.60 27.88 -9.16
CA ASN A 433 -4.36 28.41 -8.56
C ASN A 433 -4.64 29.39 -7.40
N GLY A 434 -5.84 29.32 -6.79
CA GLY A 434 -6.37 30.33 -5.88
C GLY A 434 -6.49 29.85 -4.43
N ALA A 435 -7.71 29.89 -3.90
CA ALA A 435 -7.98 29.65 -2.49
C ALA A 435 -7.65 28.21 -2.06
N SER A 436 -7.08 28.08 -0.85
CA SER A 436 -6.78 26.81 -0.20
C SER A 436 -7.32 26.82 1.23
N PHE A 437 -8.22 25.91 1.54
CA PHE A 437 -8.89 25.78 2.83
C PHE A 437 -8.40 24.51 3.53
N GLY A 438 -7.82 24.65 4.73
CA GLY A 438 -7.30 23.53 5.53
C GLY A 438 -8.17 23.20 6.74
N CYS A 439 -7.89 22.07 7.39
CA CYS A 439 -8.65 21.57 8.55
C CYS A 439 -10.12 21.28 8.21
N ILE A 440 -10.36 20.75 7.00
CA ILE A 440 -11.69 20.34 6.52
C ILE A 440 -11.58 18.90 6.07
N LEU A 441 -12.33 18.01 6.69
CA LEU A 441 -12.36 16.60 6.33
C LEU A 441 -13.05 16.42 4.97
N MET A 442 -12.45 15.62 4.10
CA MET A 442 -13.01 15.30 2.79
C MET A 442 -14.46 14.78 2.89
N LYS A 443 -14.76 13.93 3.87
CA LYS A 443 -16.12 13.41 4.09
C LYS A 443 -17.12 14.54 4.31
N ASP A 444 -16.91 15.35 5.36
CA ASP A 444 -17.78 16.47 5.73
C ASP A 444 -17.96 17.46 4.56
N PHE A 445 -16.89 17.72 3.81
CA PHE A 445 -16.94 18.57 2.63
C PHE A 445 -17.84 18.02 1.51
N LEU A 446 -17.69 16.73 1.18
CA LEU A 446 -18.49 16.10 0.12
C LEU A 446 -19.97 16.03 0.52
N GLU A 447 -20.28 15.69 1.77
CA GLU A 447 -21.65 15.69 2.31
C GLU A 447 -22.28 17.10 2.32
N ALA A 448 -21.49 18.13 2.67
CA ALA A 448 -21.96 19.52 2.65
C ALA A 448 -22.20 20.03 1.21
N LEU A 449 -21.35 19.63 0.26
CA LEU A 449 -21.46 20.01 -1.14
C LEU A 449 -22.65 19.31 -1.82
N ALA A 450 -22.85 18.02 -1.57
CA ALA A 450 -23.95 17.23 -2.15
C ALA A 450 -25.33 17.82 -1.84
N LYS A 451 -25.49 18.45 -0.66
CA LYS A 451 -26.75 19.08 -0.22
C LYS A 451 -27.06 20.43 -0.88
N ARG A 452 -26.10 21.06 -1.58
CA ARG A 452 -26.22 22.42 -2.14
C ARG A 452 -25.89 22.52 -3.63
N ILE A 453 -25.25 21.50 -4.21
CA ILE A 453 -24.82 21.52 -5.60
C ILE A 453 -26.02 21.50 -6.55
N GLU A 454 -25.99 22.36 -7.56
CA GLU A 454 -27.00 22.33 -8.62
C GLU A 454 -26.70 21.19 -9.61
N LYS A 455 -27.75 20.44 -9.98
CA LYS A 455 -27.62 19.29 -10.88
C LYS A 455 -27.32 19.76 -12.32
N ASN A 456 -26.16 19.38 -12.87
CA ASN A 456 -25.79 19.65 -14.25
C ASN A 456 -25.35 18.35 -14.97
N THR A 457 -26.15 17.89 -15.94
CA THR A 457 -25.87 16.67 -16.71
C THR A 457 -25.15 16.93 -18.04
N THR A 458 -24.82 18.18 -18.39
CA THR A 458 -24.39 18.59 -19.75
C THR A 458 -23.10 17.89 -20.22
N ALA A 459 -22.14 17.64 -19.32
CA ALA A 459 -20.94 16.88 -19.64
C ALA A 459 -21.25 15.39 -19.89
N PHE A 460 -22.15 14.79 -19.11
CA PHE A 460 -22.58 13.41 -19.30
C PHE A 460 -23.45 13.23 -20.56
N GLU A 461 -24.32 14.18 -20.89
CA GLU A 461 -25.02 14.20 -22.18
C GLU A 461 -24.06 14.43 -23.36
N THR A 462 -22.93 15.11 -23.15
CA THR A 462 -21.85 15.15 -24.16
C THR A 462 -21.22 13.76 -24.33
N TYR A 463 -20.90 13.06 -23.23
CA TYR A 463 -20.37 11.68 -23.26
C TYR A 463 -21.29 10.74 -24.05
N LYS A 464 -22.59 10.69 -23.72
CA LYS A 464 -23.56 9.82 -24.43
C LYS A 464 -23.61 10.03 -25.94
N ARG A 465 -23.34 11.25 -26.43
CA ARG A 465 -23.37 11.58 -27.87
C ARG A 465 -22.13 11.13 -28.63
N VAL A 466 -21.00 10.98 -27.93
CA VAL A 466 -19.73 10.52 -28.53
C VAL A 466 -19.41 9.06 -28.19
N TYR A 467 -20.05 8.51 -27.17
CA TYR A 467 -19.79 7.16 -26.68
C TYR A 467 -20.11 6.09 -27.73
N VAL A 468 -19.10 5.30 -28.07
CA VAL A 468 -19.21 4.07 -28.83
C VAL A 468 -18.82 2.90 -27.89
N PRO A 469 -19.66 1.88 -27.70
CA PRO A 469 -19.29 0.70 -26.92
C PRO A 469 -18.04 0.02 -27.49
N GLU A 470 -17.12 -0.43 -26.63
CA GLU A 470 -16.01 -1.27 -27.09
C GLU A 470 -16.55 -2.61 -27.64
N GLY A 471 -16.01 -3.05 -28.77
CA GLY A 471 -16.30 -4.37 -29.33
C GLY A 471 -15.75 -5.49 -28.45
N GLN A 472 -16.43 -6.64 -28.45
CA GLN A 472 -15.90 -7.84 -27.79
C GLN A 472 -14.81 -8.49 -28.64
N PRO A 473 -13.80 -9.14 -28.01
CA PRO A 473 -12.88 -10.02 -28.73
C PRO A 473 -13.65 -11.13 -29.47
N LEU A 474 -13.35 -11.25 -30.77
CA LEU A 474 -13.82 -12.35 -31.60
C LEU A 474 -13.44 -13.70 -30.96
N GLU A 475 -14.31 -14.69 -31.12
CA GLU A 475 -13.99 -16.07 -30.74
C GLU A 475 -12.77 -16.55 -31.52
N CYS A 476 -11.91 -17.33 -30.85
CA CYS A 476 -10.76 -17.96 -31.47
C CYS A 476 -11.18 -19.09 -32.41
N GLU A 477 -10.37 -19.35 -33.44
CA GLU A 477 -10.45 -20.60 -34.20
C GLU A 477 -9.98 -21.80 -33.33
N PRO A 478 -10.43 -23.04 -33.61
CA PRO A 478 -10.09 -24.18 -32.77
C PRO A 478 -8.59 -24.43 -32.62
N ASN A 479 -8.09 -24.43 -31.38
CA ASN A 479 -6.66 -24.52 -31.03
C ASN A 479 -5.80 -23.31 -31.46
N GLU A 480 -6.41 -22.16 -31.79
CA GLU A 480 -5.66 -20.90 -31.94
C GLU A 480 -4.92 -20.56 -30.63
N PRO A 481 -3.65 -20.11 -30.69
CA PRO A 481 -2.94 -19.63 -29.52
C PRO A 481 -3.73 -18.57 -28.76
N LEU A 482 -3.89 -18.77 -27.44
CA LEU A 482 -4.70 -17.94 -26.59
C LEU A 482 -4.18 -16.50 -26.57
N ARG A 483 -5.10 -15.56 -26.79
CA ARG A 483 -4.83 -14.12 -26.75
C ARG A 483 -5.23 -13.53 -25.40
N ILE A 484 -4.46 -12.54 -24.92
CA ILE A 484 -4.67 -11.90 -23.61
C ILE A 484 -6.04 -11.22 -23.53
N ASN A 485 -6.53 -10.63 -24.62
CA ASN A 485 -7.87 -10.06 -24.67
C ASN A 485 -8.99 -11.11 -24.56
N VAL A 486 -8.77 -12.34 -25.03
CA VAL A 486 -9.70 -13.47 -24.87
C VAL A 486 -9.65 -14.02 -23.45
N LEU A 487 -8.49 -14.06 -22.80
CA LEU A 487 -8.40 -14.36 -21.36
C LEU A 487 -9.30 -13.42 -20.55
N PHE A 488 -9.15 -12.11 -20.73
CA PHE A 488 -9.90 -11.13 -19.95
C PHE A 488 -11.38 -11.03 -20.32
N LYS A 489 -11.80 -11.43 -21.53
CA LYS A 489 -13.21 -11.68 -21.89
C LYS A 489 -13.84 -12.76 -20.99
N HIS A 490 -13.12 -13.85 -20.74
CA HIS A 490 -13.60 -14.93 -19.88
C HIS A 490 -13.53 -14.59 -18.39
N ILE A 491 -12.45 -13.93 -17.93
CA ILE A 491 -12.38 -13.39 -16.57
C ILE A 491 -13.56 -12.45 -16.29
N GLN A 492 -13.85 -11.51 -17.21
CA GLN A 492 -15.01 -10.61 -17.11
C GLN A 492 -16.33 -11.37 -16.94
N SER A 493 -16.50 -12.47 -17.68
CA SER A 493 -17.75 -13.25 -17.73
C SER A 493 -17.99 -14.08 -16.47
N MET A 494 -16.94 -14.41 -15.71
CA MET A 494 -17.04 -15.12 -14.43
C MET A 494 -17.07 -14.20 -13.19
N LEU A 495 -16.99 -12.88 -13.36
CA LEU A 495 -17.01 -11.96 -12.21
C LEU A 495 -18.41 -11.87 -11.58
N SER A 496 -18.42 -11.85 -10.25
CA SER A 496 -19.60 -11.62 -9.43
C SER A 496 -19.29 -10.64 -8.30
N GLY A 497 -20.32 -10.19 -7.58
CA GLY A 497 -20.16 -9.41 -6.35
C GLY A 497 -19.41 -10.13 -5.23
N ASN A 498 -19.20 -11.45 -5.34
CA ASN A 498 -18.46 -12.26 -4.36
C ASN A 498 -16.98 -12.41 -4.71
N ASN A 499 -16.46 -11.64 -5.66
CA ASN A 499 -15.04 -11.69 -6.05
C ASN A 499 -14.25 -10.48 -5.56
N ALA A 500 -12.93 -10.66 -5.52
CA ALA A 500 -11.96 -9.59 -5.34
C ALA A 500 -10.82 -9.76 -6.35
N ILE A 501 -10.53 -8.76 -7.17
CA ILE A 501 -9.44 -8.81 -8.15
C ILE A 501 -8.15 -8.28 -7.51
N ILE A 502 -7.05 -9.03 -7.62
CA ILE A 502 -5.70 -8.58 -7.28
C ILE A 502 -4.90 -8.44 -8.58
N ALA A 503 -4.56 -7.21 -8.97
CA ALA A 503 -3.88 -6.89 -10.22
C ALA A 503 -2.38 -6.59 -9.99
N GLU A 504 -1.51 -7.51 -10.40
CA GLU A 504 -0.05 -7.34 -10.28
C GLU A 504 0.52 -6.29 -11.24
N THR A 505 1.64 -5.71 -10.85
CA THR A 505 2.52 -4.88 -11.70
C THR A 505 2.91 -5.63 -12.98
N GLY A 506 2.59 -5.05 -14.13
CA GLY A 506 2.72 -5.68 -15.45
C GLY A 506 1.51 -5.38 -16.34
N ASP A 507 1.33 -6.14 -17.43
CA ASP A 507 0.15 -5.97 -18.30
C ASP A 507 -1.18 -6.33 -17.60
N SER A 508 -1.12 -7.07 -16.49
CA SER A 508 -2.25 -7.27 -15.57
C SER A 508 -2.88 -5.96 -15.12
N TRP A 509 -2.11 -4.90 -14.86
CA TRP A 509 -2.66 -3.60 -14.48
C TRP A 509 -3.65 -3.06 -15.51
N PHE A 510 -3.27 -3.08 -16.78
CA PHE A 510 -4.08 -2.49 -17.85
C PHE A 510 -5.28 -3.36 -18.20
N ASN A 511 -5.08 -4.68 -18.31
CA ASN A 511 -6.19 -5.60 -18.58
C ASN A 511 -7.22 -5.65 -17.44
N CYS A 512 -6.76 -5.66 -16.18
CA CYS A 512 -7.67 -5.61 -15.02
C CYS A 512 -8.42 -4.27 -14.92
N GLN A 513 -7.85 -3.14 -15.34
CA GLN A 513 -8.55 -1.85 -15.39
C GLN A 513 -9.76 -1.86 -16.34
N ARG A 514 -9.70 -2.65 -17.42
CA ARG A 514 -10.78 -2.78 -18.41
C ARG A 514 -11.95 -3.65 -17.94
N LEU A 515 -11.79 -4.45 -16.87
CA LEU A 515 -12.86 -5.25 -16.29
C LEU A 515 -13.92 -4.34 -15.67
N LYS A 516 -15.18 -4.48 -16.08
CA LYS A 516 -16.33 -3.86 -15.41
C LYS A 516 -16.64 -4.64 -14.15
N LEU A 517 -16.58 -3.98 -13.00
CA LEU A 517 -16.76 -4.60 -11.70
C LEU A 517 -18.24 -4.72 -11.35
N PRO A 518 -18.78 -5.93 -11.09
CA PRO A 518 -20.12 -6.10 -10.54
C PRO A 518 -20.24 -5.43 -9.17
N ASP A 519 -21.47 -5.10 -8.75
CA ASP A 519 -21.69 -4.55 -7.42
C ASP A 519 -21.20 -5.51 -6.32
N GLY A 520 -20.54 -4.97 -5.29
CA GLY A 520 -19.88 -5.73 -4.23
C GLY A 520 -18.52 -6.35 -4.59
N CYS A 521 -18.13 -6.40 -5.87
CA CYS A 521 -16.81 -6.89 -6.30
C CYS A 521 -15.72 -5.92 -5.85
N ARG A 522 -14.65 -6.43 -5.24
CA ARG A 522 -13.51 -5.63 -4.77
C ARG A 522 -12.36 -5.65 -5.78
N TYR A 523 -11.43 -4.69 -5.68
CA TYR A 523 -10.30 -4.54 -6.59
C TYR A 523 -9.10 -3.96 -5.85
N GLU A 524 -7.93 -4.57 -6.00
CA GLU A 524 -6.67 -4.09 -5.42
C GLU A 524 -5.55 -4.00 -6.46
N PHE A 525 -4.72 -2.99 -6.26
CA PHE A 525 -3.71 -2.50 -7.19
C PHE A 525 -2.66 -1.77 -6.35
N GLN A 526 -1.36 -1.93 -6.65
CA GLN A 526 -0.26 -1.29 -5.90
C GLN A 526 0.50 -0.28 -6.79
N MET A 527 -0.16 0.81 -7.20
CA MET A 527 0.39 1.71 -8.23
C MET A 527 1.51 2.60 -7.74
N GLN A 528 1.42 3.07 -6.49
CA GLN A 528 2.33 4.11 -5.98
C GLN A 528 3.67 3.52 -5.56
N TYR A 529 3.70 2.22 -5.24
CA TYR A 529 4.94 1.51 -4.95
C TYR A 529 5.40 0.62 -6.11
N GLY A 530 4.49 0.00 -6.86
CA GLY A 530 4.81 -0.74 -8.09
C GLY A 530 5.76 -1.91 -7.90
N SER A 531 5.74 -2.58 -6.74
CA SER A 531 6.72 -3.62 -6.44
C SER A 531 6.31 -4.97 -7.02
N THR A 532 6.92 -5.33 -8.14
CA THR A 532 6.89 -6.66 -8.75
C THR A 532 6.99 -7.78 -7.71
N GLY A 533 5.98 -8.65 -7.65
CA GLY A 533 5.89 -9.77 -6.70
C GLY A 533 4.98 -9.52 -5.49
N TRP A 534 4.54 -8.29 -5.26
CA TRP A 534 3.57 -7.95 -4.19
C TRP A 534 2.32 -8.83 -4.22
N SER A 535 1.78 -9.13 -5.41
CA SER A 535 0.44 -9.72 -5.56
C SER A 535 0.30 -11.12 -4.97
N VAL A 536 1.36 -11.94 -4.90
CA VAL A 536 1.28 -13.29 -4.31
C VAL A 536 1.04 -13.17 -2.80
N GLY A 537 1.91 -12.46 -2.08
CA GLY A 537 1.73 -12.21 -0.65
C GLY A 537 0.43 -11.45 -0.36
N ALA A 538 0.11 -10.43 -1.18
CA ALA A 538 -1.13 -9.68 -1.03
C ALA A 538 -2.37 -10.56 -1.21
N THR A 539 -2.37 -11.51 -2.14
CA THR A 539 -3.48 -12.47 -2.32
C THR A 539 -3.66 -13.36 -1.09
N LEU A 540 -2.56 -13.84 -0.50
CA LEU A 540 -2.57 -14.63 0.74
C LEU A 540 -3.23 -13.84 1.88
N GLY A 541 -2.78 -12.60 2.10
CA GLY A 541 -3.33 -11.73 3.13
C GLY A 541 -4.79 -11.33 2.90
N TYR A 542 -5.13 -10.97 1.67
CA TYR A 542 -6.47 -10.52 1.31
C TYR A 542 -7.50 -11.64 1.46
N ALA A 543 -7.19 -12.85 0.98
CA ALA A 543 -8.09 -14.01 1.10
C ALA A 543 -8.25 -14.49 2.55
N GLN A 544 -7.26 -14.22 3.42
CA GLN A 544 -7.36 -14.51 4.84
C GLN A 544 -8.33 -13.56 5.56
N ALA A 545 -8.31 -12.26 5.22
CA ALA A 545 -9.21 -11.26 5.80
C ALA A 545 -10.63 -11.29 5.19
N ALA A 546 -10.74 -11.30 3.86
CA ALA A 546 -12.01 -11.20 3.13
C ALA A 546 -12.58 -12.58 2.81
N THR A 547 -12.92 -13.36 3.83
CA THR A 547 -13.52 -14.70 3.68
C THR A 547 -14.92 -14.68 3.04
N ASP A 548 -15.54 -13.50 2.91
CA ASP A 548 -16.75 -13.27 2.11
C ASP A 548 -16.48 -13.17 0.60
N LYS A 549 -15.20 -13.10 0.19
CA LYS A 549 -14.77 -12.94 -1.21
C LYS A 549 -13.85 -14.07 -1.67
N ARG A 550 -14.07 -14.54 -2.89
CA ARG A 550 -13.10 -15.38 -3.60
C ARG A 550 -12.13 -14.49 -4.38
N ALA A 551 -10.87 -14.45 -3.92
CA ALA A 551 -9.82 -13.69 -4.58
C ALA A 551 -9.47 -14.29 -5.96
N ILE A 552 -9.28 -13.41 -6.95
CA ILE A 552 -8.82 -13.72 -8.30
C ILE A 552 -7.59 -12.87 -8.57
N ALA A 553 -6.41 -13.49 -8.64
CA ALA A 553 -5.15 -12.80 -8.88
C ALA A 553 -4.71 -12.97 -10.34
N CYS A 554 -4.32 -11.86 -10.98
CA CYS A 554 -3.74 -11.86 -12.33
C CYS A 554 -2.25 -11.48 -12.22
N ILE A 555 -1.37 -12.47 -12.34
CA ILE A 555 0.06 -12.36 -11.97
C ILE A 555 0.93 -12.67 -13.18
N GLY A 556 1.88 -11.79 -13.51
CA GLY A 556 2.89 -12.07 -14.53
C GLY A 556 3.90 -13.13 -14.08
N ASP A 557 4.40 -13.93 -15.01
CA ASP A 557 5.35 -15.01 -14.75
C ASP A 557 6.67 -14.57 -14.11
N GLY A 558 7.20 -13.41 -14.49
CA GLY A 558 8.35 -12.76 -13.85
C GLY A 558 8.04 -12.29 -12.43
N SER A 559 6.89 -11.63 -12.22
CA SER A 559 6.45 -11.16 -10.90
C SER A 559 6.27 -12.32 -9.93
N PHE A 560 5.72 -13.44 -10.39
CA PHE A 560 5.54 -14.64 -9.59
C PHE A 560 6.87 -15.21 -9.09
N GLN A 561 7.96 -15.20 -9.88
CA GLN A 561 9.25 -15.77 -9.46
C GLN A 561 9.85 -15.10 -8.21
N VAL A 562 9.44 -13.86 -7.88
CA VAL A 562 9.95 -13.13 -6.71
C VAL A 562 9.40 -13.70 -5.38
N THR A 563 8.15 -14.15 -5.38
CA THR A 563 7.38 -14.43 -4.14
C THR A 563 6.61 -15.75 -4.15
N ALA A 564 6.72 -16.56 -5.22
CA ALA A 564 6.02 -17.82 -5.51
C ALA A 564 5.83 -18.79 -4.33
N GLN A 565 6.78 -18.84 -3.40
CA GLN A 565 6.75 -19.71 -2.22
C GLN A 565 5.51 -19.50 -1.33
N ASP A 566 4.88 -18.33 -1.32
CA ASP A 566 3.68 -18.08 -0.50
C ASP A 566 2.43 -18.86 -0.95
N ILE A 567 2.44 -19.45 -2.15
CA ILE A 567 1.46 -20.46 -2.56
C ILE A 567 1.40 -21.62 -1.55
N TRP A 568 2.54 -22.01 -0.96
CA TRP A 568 2.57 -23.01 0.12
C TRP A 568 1.74 -22.57 1.32
N THR A 569 1.87 -21.31 1.74
CA THR A 569 1.12 -20.73 2.85
C THR A 569 -0.38 -20.68 2.54
N MET A 570 -0.77 -20.30 1.31
CA MET A 570 -2.18 -20.31 0.88
C MET A 570 -2.79 -21.72 0.93
N ILE A 571 -2.06 -22.72 0.45
CA ILE A 571 -2.47 -24.15 0.51
C ILE A 571 -2.59 -24.61 1.97
N ARG A 572 -1.64 -24.24 2.83
CA ARG A 572 -1.65 -24.53 4.28
C ARG A 572 -2.86 -23.91 5.00
N CYS A 573 -3.23 -22.69 4.63
CA CYS A 573 -4.41 -22.00 5.14
C CYS A 573 -5.73 -22.46 4.48
N GLY A 574 -5.69 -23.40 3.52
CA GLY A 574 -6.90 -23.94 2.88
C GLY A 574 -7.64 -22.94 1.98
N GLN A 575 -6.95 -21.91 1.48
CA GLN A 575 -7.56 -20.86 0.67
C GLN A 575 -8.06 -21.39 -0.69
N ASN A 576 -9.09 -20.73 -1.25
CA ASN A 576 -9.73 -21.12 -2.51
C ASN A 576 -9.53 -20.11 -3.67
N SER A 577 -8.52 -19.25 -3.55
CA SER A 577 -8.18 -18.23 -4.55
C SER A 577 -7.96 -18.82 -5.95
N ILE A 578 -8.33 -18.05 -6.99
CA ILE A 578 -7.99 -18.37 -8.38
C ILE A 578 -6.80 -17.51 -8.78
N ILE A 579 -5.75 -18.12 -9.33
CA ILE A 579 -4.55 -17.42 -9.78
C ILE A 579 -4.37 -17.70 -11.26
N PHE A 580 -4.54 -16.67 -12.08
CA PHE A 580 -4.16 -16.68 -13.49
C PHE A 580 -2.71 -16.21 -13.58
N LEU A 581 -1.80 -17.16 -13.78
CA LEU A 581 -0.40 -16.86 -14.08
C LEU A 581 -0.25 -16.64 -15.58
N ILE A 582 0.07 -15.42 -15.98
CA ILE A 582 0.30 -15.06 -17.39
C ILE A 582 1.76 -15.38 -17.73
N ASN A 583 1.98 -16.52 -18.39
CA ASN A 583 3.28 -16.99 -18.88
C ASN A 583 3.48 -16.52 -20.32
N ASN A 584 4.21 -15.41 -20.46
CA ASN A 584 4.58 -14.80 -21.73
C ASN A 584 6.12 -14.76 -21.92
N GLY A 585 6.89 -15.24 -20.94
CA GLY A 585 8.33 -15.50 -21.03
C GLY A 585 9.24 -14.34 -20.62
N GLY A 586 8.74 -13.29 -19.96
CA GLY A 586 9.56 -12.16 -19.55
C GLY A 586 8.83 -10.95 -19.01
N TYR A 587 9.57 -9.88 -18.77
CA TYR A 587 9.03 -8.62 -18.27
C TYR A 587 8.45 -7.75 -19.40
N THR A 588 7.28 -8.11 -19.94
CA THR A 588 6.66 -7.39 -21.08
C THR A 588 6.42 -5.91 -20.80
N ILE A 589 6.11 -5.50 -19.56
CA ILE A 589 5.99 -4.08 -19.20
C ILE A 589 7.30 -3.31 -19.43
N ASP A 590 8.43 -3.91 -19.08
CA ASP A 590 9.76 -3.31 -19.29
C ASP A 590 10.19 -3.41 -20.76
N VAL A 591 9.73 -4.39 -21.53
CA VAL A 591 9.92 -4.44 -22.99
C VAL A 591 9.29 -3.22 -23.68
N GLU A 592 8.05 -2.88 -23.31
CA GLU A 592 7.32 -1.74 -23.90
C GLU A 592 7.74 -0.36 -23.35
N ILE A 593 8.54 -0.32 -22.27
CA ILE A 593 9.24 0.89 -21.81
C ILE A 593 10.62 0.98 -22.48
N HIS A 594 11.44 -0.06 -22.37
CA HIS A 594 12.79 -0.11 -22.92
C HIS A 594 13.30 -1.58 -23.00
N ASP A 595 13.25 -2.17 -24.19
CA ASP A 595 13.69 -3.55 -24.40
C ASP A 595 15.20 -3.80 -24.19
N GLY A 596 15.53 -5.02 -23.77
CA GLY A 596 16.90 -5.49 -23.55
C GLY A 596 16.98 -6.91 -22.96
N PRO A 597 18.17 -7.51 -22.91
CA PRO A 597 18.34 -8.92 -22.51
C PRO A 597 18.00 -9.19 -21.04
N TYR A 598 17.92 -8.16 -20.20
CA TYR A 598 17.48 -8.24 -18.79
C TYR A 598 15.97 -8.48 -18.65
N ASN A 599 15.18 -8.28 -19.72
CA ASN A 599 13.74 -8.58 -19.72
C ASN A 599 13.44 -10.08 -19.91
N VAL A 600 14.45 -10.89 -20.27
CA VAL A 600 14.31 -12.33 -20.52
C VAL A 600 14.56 -13.12 -19.23
N ILE A 601 13.53 -13.83 -18.77
CA ILE A 601 13.59 -14.64 -17.54
C ILE A 601 13.82 -16.12 -17.86
N LYS A 602 14.30 -16.89 -16.87
CA LYS A 602 14.32 -18.35 -16.97
C LYS A 602 12.90 -18.88 -16.77
N ASN A 603 12.22 -19.28 -17.84
CA ASN A 603 10.90 -19.93 -17.76
C ASN A 603 10.94 -21.18 -16.84
N TRP A 604 9.92 -21.37 -16.00
CA TRP A 604 9.77 -22.50 -15.08
C TRP A 604 8.70 -23.48 -15.58
N ASN A 605 8.57 -24.64 -14.93
CA ASN A 605 7.32 -25.40 -14.99
C ASN A 605 6.45 -24.96 -13.81
N TYR A 606 5.70 -23.86 -13.96
CA TYR A 606 5.00 -23.21 -12.86
C TYR A 606 3.92 -24.09 -12.23
N THR A 607 3.08 -24.72 -13.05
CA THR A 607 2.14 -25.77 -12.61
C THR A 607 2.85 -26.88 -11.81
N GLY A 608 3.94 -27.45 -12.34
CA GLY A 608 4.71 -28.48 -11.64
C GLY A 608 5.40 -28.01 -10.35
N PHE A 609 5.73 -26.72 -10.23
CA PHE A 609 6.19 -26.11 -8.98
C PHE A 609 5.08 -26.09 -7.93
N VAL A 610 3.88 -25.65 -8.30
CA VAL A 610 2.71 -25.62 -7.41
C VAL A 610 2.27 -27.03 -7.00
N ASP A 611 2.27 -27.99 -7.92
CA ASP A 611 2.01 -29.41 -7.62
C ASP A 611 3.01 -29.96 -6.58
N ALA A 612 4.28 -29.57 -6.70
CA ALA A 612 5.34 -29.97 -5.79
C ALA A 612 5.25 -29.33 -4.40
N LEU A 613 4.53 -28.20 -4.26
CA LEU A 613 4.17 -27.61 -2.96
C LEU A 613 2.95 -28.31 -2.33
N CYS A 614 2.00 -28.80 -3.14
CA CYS A 614 0.81 -29.46 -2.62
C CYS A 614 1.07 -30.90 -2.16
N LYS A 615 1.64 -31.78 -2.99
CA LYS A 615 1.99 -33.18 -2.64
C LYS A 615 0.97 -33.94 -1.76
N ASN A 616 -0.32 -33.84 -2.10
CA ASN A 616 -1.46 -34.44 -1.37
C ASN A 616 -1.74 -33.86 0.04
N GLN A 617 -1.18 -32.70 0.38
CA GLN A 617 -1.49 -31.93 1.58
C GLN A 617 -2.16 -30.61 1.17
N GLY A 618 -3.41 -30.41 1.60
CA GLY A 618 -4.23 -29.25 1.24
C GLY A 618 -5.01 -29.41 -0.07
N LYS A 619 -5.82 -28.39 -0.39
CA LYS A 619 -6.72 -28.37 -1.56
C LYS A 619 -6.17 -27.45 -2.66
N CYS A 620 -5.37 -28.00 -3.56
CA CYS A 620 -4.88 -27.30 -4.74
C CYS A 620 -5.32 -28.02 -6.02
N TRP A 621 -5.53 -27.27 -7.09
CA TRP A 621 -5.71 -27.77 -8.44
C TRP A 621 -4.96 -26.88 -9.43
N THR A 622 -4.25 -27.51 -10.35
CA THR A 622 -3.40 -26.85 -11.35
C THR A 622 -3.92 -27.13 -12.76
N ALA A 623 -3.78 -26.15 -13.65
CA ALA A 623 -4.05 -26.30 -15.08
C ALA A 623 -3.07 -25.48 -15.90
N LYS A 624 -2.80 -25.91 -17.13
CA LYS A 624 -2.03 -25.17 -18.13
C LYS A 624 -2.87 -25.01 -19.38
N VAL A 625 -3.07 -23.77 -19.83
CA VAL A 625 -3.99 -23.44 -20.92
C VAL A 625 -3.26 -22.67 -22.03
N ARG A 626 -3.56 -22.99 -23.29
CA ARG A 626 -2.89 -22.48 -24.50
C ARG A 626 -3.85 -22.01 -25.59
N CYS A 627 -5.14 -22.34 -25.48
CA CYS A 627 -6.20 -21.94 -26.40
C CYS A 627 -7.49 -21.59 -25.62
N GLU A 628 -8.52 -21.10 -26.31
CA GLU A 628 -9.76 -20.65 -25.67
C GLU A 628 -10.57 -21.81 -25.05
N GLU A 629 -10.52 -23.01 -25.64
CA GLU A 629 -11.22 -24.21 -25.14
C GLU A 629 -10.62 -24.71 -23.82
N GLU A 630 -9.29 -24.81 -23.73
CA GLU A 630 -8.59 -25.17 -22.50
C GLU A 630 -8.89 -24.16 -21.38
N LEU A 631 -8.97 -22.86 -21.72
CA LEU A 631 -9.33 -21.81 -20.76
C LEU A 631 -10.79 -21.93 -20.27
N LYS A 632 -11.76 -22.15 -21.17
CA LYS A 632 -13.18 -22.35 -20.81
C LYS A 632 -13.32 -23.53 -19.84
N ALA A 633 -12.76 -24.69 -20.20
CA ALA A 633 -12.77 -25.89 -19.35
C ALA A 633 -12.07 -25.67 -17.99
N ALA A 634 -10.98 -24.89 -17.96
CA ALA A 634 -10.29 -24.56 -16.73
C ALA A 634 -11.10 -23.63 -15.81
N ILE A 635 -11.81 -22.64 -16.37
CA ILE A 635 -12.70 -21.75 -15.60
C ILE A 635 -13.92 -22.50 -15.09
N GLU A 636 -14.54 -23.36 -15.90
CA GLU A 636 -15.65 -24.23 -15.46
C GLU A 636 -15.22 -25.15 -14.31
N THR A 637 -14.01 -25.74 -14.42
CA THR A 637 -13.43 -26.57 -13.36
C THR A 637 -13.19 -25.76 -12.08
N ALA A 638 -12.58 -24.58 -12.19
CA ALA A 638 -12.27 -23.71 -11.06
C ALA A 638 -13.52 -23.14 -10.37
N THR A 639 -14.59 -22.86 -11.12
CA THR A 639 -15.85 -22.26 -10.62
C THR A 639 -16.88 -23.28 -10.15
N GLY A 640 -16.83 -24.53 -10.62
CA GLY A 640 -17.64 -25.65 -10.13
C GLY A 640 -16.83 -26.68 -9.32
N PRO A 641 -16.38 -27.81 -9.91
CA PRO A 641 -15.75 -28.94 -9.19
C PRO A 641 -14.57 -28.60 -8.25
N LYS A 642 -13.89 -27.47 -8.45
CA LYS A 642 -12.75 -27.00 -7.66
C LYS A 642 -12.99 -25.67 -6.95
N GLN A 643 -14.26 -25.26 -6.76
CA GLN A 643 -14.60 -23.99 -6.08
C GLN A 643 -14.00 -23.84 -4.67
N ASP A 644 -13.79 -24.95 -3.97
CA ASP A 644 -13.24 -25.00 -2.60
C ASP A 644 -11.72 -25.27 -2.57
N CYS A 645 -11.03 -25.10 -3.71
CA CYS A 645 -9.59 -25.34 -3.86
C CYS A 645 -8.88 -24.07 -4.36
N LEU A 646 -7.62 -23.90 -3.99
CA LEU A 646 -6.74 -22.97 -4.69
C LEU A 646 -6.59 -23.45 -6.14
N CYS A 647 -6.95 -22.60 -7.09
CA CYS A 647 -6.94 -22.92 -8.51
C CYS A 647 -5.82 -22.14 -9.21
N PHE A 648 -4.76 -22.81 -9.63
CA PHE A 648 -3.61 -22.18 -10.29
C PHE A 648 -3.62 -22.51 -11.78
N ILE A 649 -3.88 -21.50 -12.60
CA ILE A 649 -4.05 -21.63 -14.05
C ILE A 649 -2.88 -20.92 -14.73
N GLU A 650 -1.95 -21.70 -15.28
CA GLU A 650 -0.83 -21.21 -16.08
C GLU A 650 -1.30 -20.96 -17.52
N VAL A 651 -1.48 -19.68 -17.85
CA VAL A 651 -1.94 -19.18 -19.14
C VAL A 651 -0.73 -18.93 -20.04
N ILE A 652 -0.57 -19.73 -21.08
CA ILE A 652 0.49 -19.54 -22.08
C ILE A 652 -0.02 -18.56 -23.14
N VAL A 653 0.64 -17.40 -23.27
CA VAL A 653 0.35 -16.41 -24.32
C VAL A 653 1.62 -16.03 -25.07
N HIS A 654 1.48 -15.36 -26.21
CA HIS A 654 2.63 -14.90 -26.99
C HIS A 654 3.33 -13.72 -26.29
N LYS A 655 4.67 -13.69 -26.30
CA LYS A 655 5.48 -12.69 -25.57
C LYS A 655 5.21 -11.22 -25.91
N ASN A 656 4.72 -10.94 -27.12
CA ASN A 656 4.35 -9.60 -27.61
C ASN A 656 2.82 -9.38 -27.62
N ASP A 657 2.02 -10.31 -27.09
CA ASP A 657 0.58 -10.13 -26.96
C ASP A 657 0.29 -9.41 -25.64
N THR A 658 -0.13 -8.15 -25.76
CA THR A 658 -0.14 -7.16 -24.68
C THR A 658 -1.26 -6.14 -24.93
N SER A 659 -1.70 -5.43 -23.89
CA SER A 659 -2.75 -4.43 -24.01
C SER A 659 -2.32 -3.22 -24.87
N LYS A 660 -3.28 -2.61 -25.60
CA LYS A 660 -3.04 -1.35 -26.34
C LYS A 660 -2.64 -0.21 -25.40
N GLU A 661 -3.14 -0.27 -24.18
CA GLU A 661 -2.90 0.70 -23.12
C GLU A 661 -1.44 0.64 -22.63
N LEU A 662 -0.86 -0.55 -22.46
CA LEU A 662 0.57 -0.69 -22.11
C LEU A 662 1.48 -0.14 -23.23
N LEU A 663 1.17 -0.41 -24.51
CA LEU A 663 1.97 0.14 -25.62
C LEU A 663 2.05 1.68 -25.59
N GLU A 664 0.89 2.34 -25.44
CA GLU A 664 0.81 3.80 -25.41
C GLU A 664 1.43 4.38 -24.12
N TRP A 665 1.14 3.77 -22.96
CA TRP A 665 1.64 4.23 -21.66
C TRP A 665 3.15 4.02 -21.50
N GLY A 666 3.67 2.85 -21.91
CA GLY A 666 5.08 2.50 -21.82
C GLY A 666 5.95 3.48 -22.60
N SER A 667 5.53 3.84 -23.82
CA SER A 667 6.22 4.84 -24.64
C SER A 667 6.29 6.23 -23.98
N ARG A 668 5.22 6.65 -23.28
CA ARG A 668 5.15 7.95 -22.58
C ARG A 668 5.98 7.98 -21.31
N VAL A 669 5.96 6.90 -20.52
CA VAL A 669 6.79 6.75 -19.32
C VAL A 669 8.26 6.66 -19.71
N SER A 670 8.58 5.93 -20.78
CA SER A 670 9.92 5.87 -21.36
C SER A 670 10.44 7.26 -21.75
N ALA A 671 9.66 8.02 -22.53
CA ALA A 671 10.01 9.38 -22.92
C ALA A 671 10.14 10.36 -21.73
N ALA A 672 9.31 10.20 -20.68
CA ALA A 672 9.43 10.98 -19.46
C ALA A 672 10.72 10.64 -18.70
N ASN A 673 11.05 9.36 -18.56
CA ASN A 673 12.24 8.88 -17.84
C ASN A 673 13.54 9.23 -18.57
N SER A 674 13.56 9.14 -19.90
CA SER A 674 14.74 9.42 -20.72
C SER A 674 14.92 10.91 -21.07
N ARG A 675 14.13 11.82 -20.50
CA ARG A 675 14.20 13.25 -20.82
C ARG A 675 15.60 13.81 -20.49
N PRO A 676 16.20 14.65 -21.35
CA PRO A 676 17.52 15.21 -21.07
C PRO A 676 17.49 16.08 -19.80
N PRO A 677 18.63 16.20 -19.08
CA PRO A 677 18.77 17.18 -18.01
C PRO A 677 18.40 18.57 -18.54
N ASN A 678 17.58 19.31 -17.79
CA ASN A 678 17.22 20.67 -18.16
C ASN A 678 18.50 21.55 -18.07
N PRO A 679 18.92 22.24 -19.15
CA PRO A 679 20.03 23.18 -19.06
C PRO A 679 19.62 24.36 -18.16
N GLN A 680 20.15 24.36 -16.93
CA GLN A 680 20.01 25.45 -15.95
C GLN A 680 21.01 26.58 -16.26
#